data_AF-A0AAD5T1T1-F1
#
_entry.id   AF-A0AAD5T1T1-F1
#
_cell.length_a   1.000
_cell.length_b   1.000
_cell.length_c   1.000
_cell.angle_alpha   90.00
_cell.angle_beta   90.00
_cell.angle_gamma   90.00
#
_symmetry.space_group_name_H-M   'P 1'
#
loop_
_entity.id
_entity.type
_entity.pdbx_description
1 polymer ?
#
loop_
_entity_poly.entity_id
_entity_poly.type
_entity_poly.pdbx_seq_one_letter_code
_entity_poly.pdbx_strand_id
1 'polypeptide(L)'
;MNSDDDNPFQSGWASRTEVPVTRTDVSLEEIDLQGIRWADFAPTTRASFRDQRIVSYRNYRNCSTDHSAILNDLHRPRTDACFFDFAYTLTKHKYKCSEYHFQLRNLLWSTTKHSVFYSHVESVRNWSSLSRTSCQILKRDGFRVSTICANNSFVFMGAFTGEYLFRVSAITQELMATDANISGNGNDDNDPSIHYGIITNDRFGITNHVELGCNRSGQNIAVISSNDDSLRLLNLDSLVISHHFRFPWAVNCSSMSPDKRLICVTGDNTDSSIITADSGDEVIGLKGHIDFSFSCAWSPCGRFIATGNQDITTRIYDIRNPSKALVVLPAVMGAVRSLRFSDDGTFLAAAEPCDFVHIYDVAGTTNYYKQHETISAPLPSNNNDKIQNSSGFIASPLGIDAFQSQVIEFFGEIAGISFTPDGGDLLYIGISDDRTTTKKSSKLYGYYGQNALANGVDIKNGTNSRVTVTSDYQRSLAYYCQTGFYDVINLAFLNIFGGGKNTFTITFASFNVTTAYGGHYTYNGDGLESNSADVVQGYASIGLDIITCQALGVKVILSIGGDRVSPYTFVVGDGAAYATLFYDMFLDGKSAVRPFGEGVVLNGIEMDVEKNDDPTVWTPEMISFLQNLKKLSPNSLVAVVPQCYLGSAGKDENVGDVIAAAASSIDYLIIQYYNNPVCSYPFGFNFVTWKTLFTGPLVIGLAGDWTSAISGGFLDASALQTVYDLVKSDDQFAGFSVYDVSSSNPPAFAWSFVDYADPPLSEYSQTLRNVLDGKGSGGVSLASLGPAPLENTATAYRCGGTWVDANSTCSNAVCSDTSSTNCGANQNCFQNLSPVC
;
A
#
# COMPACT_ATOMS: atom_id res chain seq x y z
N MET A 1 3.29 -6.73 7.05
CA MET A 1 3.17 -5.29 6.77
C MET A 1 2.14 -4.76 7.75
N ASN A 2 2.61 -4.27 8.90
CA ASN A 2 1.76 -3.73 9.96
C ASN A 2 1.33 -2.32 9.57
N SER A 3 0.02 -2.09 9.64
CA SER A 3 -0.69 -0.84 9.43
C SER A 3 -0.49 0.12 10.61
N ASP A 4 0.11 1.28 10.36
CA ASP A 4 0.11 2.43 11.27
C ASP A 4 -0.66 3.57 10.58
N ASP A 5 -1.99 3.50 10.61
CA ASP A 5 -2.89 4.44 9.92
C ASP A 5 -3.75 5.28 10.90
N ASP A 6 -3.21 5.61 12.07
CA ASP A 6 -3.82 6.58 13.00
C ASP A 6 -2.99 7.87 13.05
N ASN A 7 -3.41 8.84 12.25
CA ASN A 7 -2.72 10.11 12.11
C ASN A 7 -3.61 11.31 12.50
N PRO A 8 -3.40 11.96 13.68
CA PRO A 8 -4.34 12.94 14.25
C PRO A 8 -4.28 14.36 13.62
N PHE A 9 -3.85 14.52 12.38
CA PHE A 9 -3.47 15.83 11.78
C PHE A 9 -4.57 16.69 11.13
N GLN A 10 -5.86 16.40 11.30
CA GLN A 10 -6.86 16.95 10.37
C GLN A 10 -7.32 18.41 10.56
N SER A 11 -6.80 19.20 11.51
CA SER A 11 -7.25 20.61 11.64
C SER A 11 -6.10 21.61 11.81
N GLY A 12 -5.58 22.13 10.69
CA GLY A 12 -4.72 23.33 10.72
C GLY A 12 -3.90 23.66 9.46
N TRP A 13 -3.83 22.79 8.45
CA TRP A 13 -2.73 22.85 7.47
C TRP A 13 -3.14 23.23 6.03
N ALA A 14 -4.35 23.76 5.83
CA ALA A 14 -4.94 24.00 4.51
C ALA A 14 -4.36 25.22 3.73
N SER A 15 -3.31 25.90 4.20
CA SER A 15 -2.67 26.95 3.39
C SER A 15 -1.21 27.21 3.74
N ARG A 16 -0.24 26.38 3.29
CA ARG A 16 1.17 26.79 3.24
C ARG A 16 1.89 26.23 2.02
N THR A 17 2.54 27.16 1.31
CA THR A 17 3.59 27.04 0.29
C THR A 17 4.68 26.05 0.68
N GLU A 18 5.47 25.55 -0.28
CA GLU A 18 6.67 24.72 -0.02
C GLU A 18 7.55 25.40 1.06
N VAL A 19 7.58 24.84 2.28
CA VAL A 19 8.39 25.43 3.37
C VAL A 19 9.74 24.71 3.40
N PRO A 20 10.86 25.42 3.21
CA PRO A 20 12.18 24.84 3.39
C PRO A 20 12.46 24.56 4.86
N VAL A 21 13.06 23.41 5.14
CA VAL A 21 13.69 23.08 6.43
C VAL A 21 15.17 23.34 6.27
N THR A 22 15.72 24.17 7.13
CA THR A 22 17.13 24.56 7.13
C THR A 22 17.83 24.01 8.37
N ARG A 23 19.17 24.05 8.36
CA ARG A 23 19.97 23.70 9.54
C ARG A 23 19.55 24.44 10.80
N THR A 24 19.19 25.71 10.69
CA THR A 24 18.78 26.53 11.83
C THR A 24 17.52 25.97 12.48
N ASP A 25 16.52 25.61 11.67
CA ASP A 25 15.23 25.11 12.16
C ASP A 25 15.39 23.78 12.92
N VAL A 26 16.30 22.91 12.44
CA VAL A 26 16.62 21.64 13.10
C VAL A 26 17.43 21.85 14.38
N SER A 27 18.37 22.81 14.38
CA SER A 27 19.23 23.08 15.54
C SER A 27 18.49 23.69 16.74
N LEU A 28 17.33 24.30 16.51
CA LEU A 28 16.46 24.84 17.56
C LEU A 28 15.52 23.77 18.14
N GLU A 29 15.59 22.52 17.65
CA GLU A 29 14.68 21.41 17.97
C GLU A 29 13.18 21.72 17.72
N GLU A 30 12.89 22.76 16.93
CA GLU A 30 11.51 23.15 16.60
C GLU A 30 10.89 22.16 15.60
N ILE A 31 11.68 21.73 14.60
CA ILE A 31 11.32 20.71 13.59
C ILE A 31 12.46 19.72 13.40
N ASP A 32 12.13 18.47 13.04
CA ASP A 32 13.14 17.54 12.59
C ASP A 32 13.56 17.76 11.12
N LEU A 33 14.55 16.98 10.68
CA LEU A 33 15.10 16.97 9.33
C LEU A 33 14.10 16.66 8.21
N GLN A 34 12.86 16.24 8.54
CA GLN A 34 11.77 16.06 7.59
C GLN A 34 10.66 17.12 7.76
N GLY A 35 10.85 18.10 8.64
CA GLY A 35 9.92 19.18 8.93
C GLY A 35 8.87 18.86 9.98
N ILE A 36 9.00 17.76 10.72
CA ILE A 36 8.01 17.35 11.73
C ILE A 36 8.25 18.13 13.02
N ARG A 37 7.24 18.86 13.50
CA ARG A 37 7.26 19.56 14.78
C ARG A 37 6.82 18.63 15.90
N TRP A 38 7.76 18.01 16.61
CA TRP A 38 7.43 17.02 17.65
C TRP A 38 6.63 17.58 18.83
N ALA A 39 6.70 18.90 19.08
CA ALA A 39 5.86 19.58 20.07
C ALA A 39 4.35 19.49 19.75
N ASP A 40 3.97 19.34 18.47
CA ASP A 40 2.58 19.22 18.05
C ASP A 40 1.95 17.87 18.47
N PHE A 41 2.74 16.90 18.93
CA PHE A 41 2.31 15.53 19.27
C PHE A 41 2.38 15.21 20.77
N ALA A 42 2.56 16.22 21.62
CA ALA A 42 2.63 15.99 23.05
C ALA A 42 1.40 15.20 23.55
N PRO A 43 1.59 14.16 24.39
CA PRO A 43 2.82 13.82 25.12
C PRO A 43 3.80 12.92 24.37
N THR A 44 3.50 12.46 23.15
CA THR A 44 4.40 11.60 22.36
C THR A 44 5.62 12.39 21.91
N THR A 45 6.81 11.92 22.31
CA THR A 45 8.09 12.49 21.90
C THR A 45 8.63 11.80 20.66
N ARG A 46 9.56 12.45 19.93
CA ARG A 46 10.31 11.82 18.84
C ARG A 46 10.95 10.50 19.26
N ALA A 47 11.60 10.51 20.43
CA ALA A 47 12.29 9.36 20.98
C ALA A 47 11.33 8.21 21.29
N SER A 48 10.21 8.49 21.96
CA SER A 48 9.21 7.44 22.26
C SER A 48 8.57 6.85 21.00
N PHE A 49 8.32 7.67 19.97
CA PHE A 49 7.79 7.18 18.70
C PHE A 49 8.81 6.30 17.95
N ARG A 50 10.09 6.71 17.96
CA ARG A 50 11.22 5.91 17.44
C ARG A 50 11.32 4.55 18.12
N ASP A 51 11.27 4.52 19.46
CA ASP A 51 11.35 3.29 20.24
C ASP A 51 10.19 2.34 19.89
N GLN A 52 8.97 2.88 19.80
CA GLN A 52 7.78 2.11 19.40
C GLN A 52 7.95 1.51 18.01
N ARG A 53 8.47 2.30 17.06
CA ARG A 53 8.65 1.89 15.66
C ARG A 53 9.68 0.77 15.53
N ILE A 54 10.79 0.83 16.26
CA ILE A 54 11.80 -0.25 16.30
C ILE A 54 11.17 -1.55 16.82
N VAL A 55 10.33 -1.46 17.86
CA VAL A 55 9.69 -2.63 18.46
C VAL A 55 8.56 -3.21 17.59
N SER A 56 7.82 -2.38 16.86
CA SER A 56 6.68 -2.83 16.04
C SER A 56 7.10 -3.35 14.66
N TYR A 57 8.23 -2.88 14.12
CA TYR A 57 8.69 -3.26 12.79
C TYR A 57 9.07 -4.75 12.73
N ARG A 58 8.70 -5.39 11.62
CA ARG A 58 9.04 -6.79 11.33
C ARG A 58 9.73 -6.85 9.99
N ASN A 59 11.05 -7.05 10.03
CA ASN A 59 11.83 -7.26 8.83
C ASN A 59 11.38 -8.55 8.14
N TYR A 60 11.18 -8.46 6.82
CA TYR A 60 10.89 -9.61 5.98
C TYR A 60 12.06 -10.61 6.01
N ARG A 61 11.82 -11.90 5.77
CA ARG A 61 12.88 -12.93 5.72
C ARG A 61 12.57 -13.88 4.59
N ASN A 62 13.57 -14.18 3.76
CA ASN A 62 13.41 -15.19 2.70
C ASN A 62 13.87 -16.56 3.21
N CYS A 63 14.86 -16.58 4.10
CA CYS A 63 15.40 -17.82 4.65
C CYS A 63 14.85 -18.07 6.06
N SER A 64 14.66 -19.35 6.40
CA SER A 64 14.22 -19.78 7.73
C SER A 64 15.36 -19.90 8.75
N THR A 65 16.59 -19.58 8.35
CA THR A 65 17.78 -19.63 9.19
C THR A 65 17.62 -18.72 10.42
N ASP A 66 18.13 -19.17 11.58
CA ASP A 66 18.08 -18.35 12.78
C ASP A 66 19.08 -17.18 12.71
N HIS A 67 18.56 -15.95 12.77
CA HIS A 67 19.37 -14.73 12.77
C HIS A 67 20.20 -14.56 14.05
N SER A 68 19.91 -15.31 15.11
CA SER A 68 20.75 -15.30 16.32
C SER A 68 22.21 -15.70 16.03
N ALA A 69 22.43 -16.49 14.98
CA ALA A 69 23.76 -16.91 14.53
C ALA A 69 24.68 -15.74 14.17
N ILE A 70 24.11 -14.63 13.67
CA ILE A 70 24.85 -13.45 13.23
C ILE A 70 25.36 -12.62 14.40
N LEU A 71 24.69 -12.68 15.56
CA LEU A 71 24.98 -11.80 16.71
C LEU A 71 26.43 -11.91 17.20
N ASN A 72 27.05 -13.08 17.01
CA ASN A 72 28.44 -13.33 17.39
C ASN A 72 29.46 -12.69 16.44
N ASP A 73 29.06 -12.39 15.20
CA ASP A 73 29.93 -11.83 14.17
C ASP A 73 29.89 -10.28 14.14
N LEU A 74 28.91 -9.67 14.83
CA LEU A 74 28.64 -8.24 14.76
C LEU A 74 29.78 -7.39 15.34
N HIS A 75 30.24 -6.45 14.53
CA HIS A 75 31.16 -5.38 14.90
C HIS A 75 30.34 -4.12 15.18
N ARG A 76 30.55 -3.52 16.36
CA ARG A 76 29.79 -2.34 16.82
C ARG A 76 30.66 -1.09 16.71
N PRO A 77 30.45 -0.22 15.71
CA PRO A 77 31.16 1.03 15.62
C PRO A 77 30.74 2.00 16.73
N ARG A 78 31.58 2.99 17.01
CA ARG A 78 31.25 4.09 17.91
C ARG A 78 30.26 5.02 17.22
N THR A 79 29.13 5.28 17.86
CA THR A 79 28.03 6.09 17.31
C THR A 79 28.11 7.58 17.68
N ASP A 80 29.28 8.04 18.14
CA ASP A 80 29.50 9.40 18.65
C ASP A 80 30.01 10.38 17.57
N ALA A 81 30.06 9.94 16.31
CA ALA A 81 30.54 10.77 15.22
C ALA A 81 29.41 11.56 14.53
N CYS A 82 29.80 12.75 14.06
CA CYS A 82 28.97 13.63 13.24
C CYS A 82 29.77 14.00 11.99
N PHE A 83 29.71 13.15 10.97
CA PHE A 83 30.45 13.33 9.72
C PHE A 83 29.75 14.34 8.80
N PHE A 84 28.42 14.28 8.75
CA PHE A 84 27.56 15.10 7.91
C PHE A 84 26.54 15.85 8.76
N ASP A 85 26.46 17.16 8.57
CA ASP A 85 25.39 17.96 9.15
C ASP A 85 24.23 18.10 8.17
N PHE A 86 23.00 18.17 8.71
CA PHE A 86 21.83 18.51 7.89
C PHE A 86 22.01 19.88 7.19
N ALA A 87 21.64 19.92 5.91
CA ALA A 87 21.72 21.11 5.10
C ALA A 87 20.33 21.66 4.76
N TYR A 88 19.49 20.84 4.12
CA TYR A 88 18.25 21.32 3.52
C TYR A 88 17.27 20.18 3.20
N THR A 89 15.97 20.43 3.41
CA THR A 89 14.89 19.68 2.76
C THR A 89 13.70 20.60 2.46
N LEU A 90 12.75 20.14 1.65
CA LEU A 90 11.46 20.78 1.45
C LEU A 90 10.38 19.95 2.13
N THR A 91 9.65 20.56 3.08
CA THR A 91 8.54 19.90 3.81
C THR A 91 7.44 19.39 2.87
N LYS A 92 7.23 20.09 1.76
CA LYS A 92 6.35 19.69 0.67
C LYS A 92 7.09 19.94 -0.63
N HIS A 93 7.53 18.87 -1.30
CA HIS A 93 8.10 18.95 -2.63
C HIS A 93 7.05 18.49 -3.66
N LYS A 94 6.77 19.32 -4.67
CA LYS A 94 5.87 18.93 -5.77
C LYS A 94 6.32 17.65 -6.50
N TYR A 95 7.62 17.41 -6.51
CA TYR A 95 8.26 16.29 -7.20
C TYR A 95 9.07 15.43 -6.21
N LYS A 96 8.58 14.28 -5.79
CA LYS A 96 9.27 13.38 -4.85
C LYS A 96 9.78 12.11 -5.53
N CYS A 97 10.70 11.40 -4.88
CA CYS A 97 11.08 10.05 -5.31
C CYS A 97 9.82 9.17 -5.38
N SER A 98 9.70 8.34 -6.42
CA SER A 98 8.59 7.38 -6.53
C SER A 98 9.11 5.96 -6.46
N GLU A 99 8.66 5.23 -5.45
CA GLU A 99 8.90 3.81 -5.27
C GLU A 99 7.68 3.00 -5.69
N TYR A 100 7.86 2.07 -6.62
CA TYR A 100 6.82 1.11 -7.03
C TYR A 100 7.03 -0.28 -6.46
N HIS A 101 8.17 -0.54 -5.83
CA HIS A 101 8.54 -1.85 -5.33
C HIS A 101 9.37 -1.75 -4.06
N PHE A 102 8.97 -2.49 -3.04
CA PHE A 102 9.54 -2.42 -1.70
C PHE A 102 11.01 -2.85 -1.62
N GLN A 103 11.53 -3.59 -2.61
CA GLN A 103 12.93 -4.04 -2.62
C GLN A 103 13.89 -3.06 -3.33
N LEU A 104 13.40 -2.16 -4.18
CA LEU A 104 14.27 -1.36 -5.09
C LEU A 104 14.62 -0.01 -4.48
N ARG A 105 15.92 0.28 -4.33
CA ARG A 105 16.43 1.42 -3.56
C ARG A 105 17.54 2.21 -4.27
N ASN A 106 17.57 2.13 -5.60
CA ASN A 106 18.53 2.81 -6.47
C ASN A 106 17.82 3.84 -7.35
N LEU A 107 17.08 4.76 -6.69
CA LEU A 107 16.20 5.73 -7.33
C LEU A 107 16.67 7.19 -7.20
N LEU A 108 17.93 7.37 -6.78
CA LEU A 108 18.57 8.67 -6.57
C LEU A 108 20.03 8.58 -7.02
N TRP A 109 20.53 9.59 -7.74
CA TRP A 109 21.92 9.65 -8.17
C TRP A 109 22.43 11.08 -8.31
N SER A 110 23.57 11.41 -7.70
CA SER A 110 24.23 12.71 -7.84
C SER A 110 25.38 12.65 -8.84
N THR A 111 25.45 13.61 -9.75
CA THR A 111 26.57 13.74 -10.71
C THR A 111 27.46 14.94 -10.43
N THR A 112 27.00 15.87 -9.60
CA THR A 112 27.78 17.00 -9.08
C THR A 112 27.22 17.40 -7.72
N LYS A 113 27.91 18.29 -7.00
CA LYS A 113 27.39 18.91 -5.77
C LYS A 113 26.01 19.54 -5.91
N HIS A 114 25.61 19.87 -7.13
CA HIS A 114 24.41 20.65 -7.41
C HIS A 114 23.40 19.94 -8.30
N SER A 115 23.70 18.73 -8.80
CA SER A 115 22.87 18.02 -9.77
C SER A 115 22.52 16.65 -9.23
N VAL A 116 21.23 16.44 -8.93
CA VAL A 116 20.70 15.21 -8.34
C VAL A 116 19.57 14.68 -9.22
N PHE A 117 19.79 13.51 -9.80
CA PHE A 117 18.77 12.78 -10.55
C PHE A 117 17.97 11.88 -9.62
N TYR A 118 16.66 11.78 -9.86
CA TYR A 118 15.76 10.94 -9.07
C TYR A 118 14.57 10.46 -9.88
N SER A 119 13.98 9.32 -9.48
CA SER A 119 12.72 8.84 -10.07
C SER A 119 11.55 9.70 -9.64
N HIS A 120 10.60 9.95 -10.52
CA HIS A 120 9.34 10.59 -10.18
C HIS A 120 8.25 10.09 -11.14
N VAL A 121 7.33 9.27 -10.61
CA VAL A 121 6.31 8.57 -11.38
C VAL A 121 6.96 7.79 -12.53
N GLU A 122 6.62 8.07 -13.78
CA GLU A 122 7.16 7.44 -14.99
C GLU A 122 8.33 8.25 -15.60
N SER A 123 9.00 9.09 -14.80
CA SER A 123 10.06 9.99 -15.28
C SER A 123 11.31 9.94 -14.40
N VAL A 124 12.46 10.29 -14.99
CA VAL A 124 13.65 10.71 -14.25
C VAL A 124 13.74 12.22 -14.31
N ARG A 125 13.94 12.84 -13.15
CA ARG A 125 14.07 14.29 -13.01
C ARG A 125 15.45 14.64 -12.49
N ASN A 126 15.89 15.86 -12.74
CA ASN A 126 17.05 16.47 -12.11
C ASN A 126 16.56 17.54 -11.15
N TRP A 127 17.07 17.55 -9.93
CA TRP A 127 16.92 18.63 -8.97
C TRP A 127 18.25 19.36 -8.79
N SER A 128 18.20 20.68 -8.91
CA SER A 128 19.35 21.54 -8.73
C SER A 128 19.40 22.08 -7.31
N SER A 129 20.51 21.84 -6.60
CA SER A 129 20.65 22.33 -5.23
C SER A 129 20.87 23.85 -5.15
N LEU A 130 21.27 24.47 -6.27
CA LEU A 130 21.51 25.92 -6.38
C LEU A 130 20.20 26.68 -6.61
N SER A 131 19.44 26.30 -7.64
CA SER A 131 18.17 26.94 -7.97
C SER A 131 17.01 26.42 -7.13
N ARG A 132 17.17 25.23 -6.51
CA ARG A 132 16.13 24.48 -5.78
C ARG A 132 14.93 24.13 -6.67
N THR A 133 15.13 24.09 -7.98
CA THR A 133 14.13 23.71 -8.97
C THR A 133 14.39 22.32 -9.49
N SER A 134 13.35 21.69 -10.07
CA SER A 134 13.48 20.38 -10.69
C SER A 134 12.91 20.33 -12.10
N CYS A 135 13.68 19.80 -13.04
CA CYS A 135 13.29 19.59 -14.43
C CYS A 135 13.19 18.11 -14.78
N GLN A 136 12.32 17.78 -15.74
CA GLN A 136 12.20 16.42 -16.27
C GLN A 136 13.33 16.14 -17.27
N ILE A 137 13.97 14.99 -17.16
CA ILE A 137 15.10 14.60 -18.00
C ILE A 137 14.72 13.45 -18.92
N LEU A 138 14.12 12.40 -18.39
CA LEU A 138 13.63 11.25 -19.16
C LEU A 138 12.19 10.97 -18.80
N LYS A 139 11.35 10.62 -19.77
CA LYS A 139 10.02 10.08 -19.52
C LYS A 139 9.60 9.23 -20.72
N ARG A 140 8.84 8.17 -20.46
CA ARG A 140 8.15 7.44 -21.52
C ARG A 140 6.85 6.90 -20.96
N ASP A 141 5.75 7.15 -21.65
CA ASP A 141 4.44 6.74 -21.15
C ASP A 141 4.38 5.21 -21.06
N GLY A 142 3.91 4.69 -19.91
CA GLY A 142 3.88 3.25 -19.61
C GLY A 142 5.20 2.67 -19.09
N PHE A 143 6.28 3.46 -18.99
CA PHE A 143 7.53 3.03 -18.36
C PHE A 143 7.51 3.33 -16.87
N ARG A 144 7.34 2.28 -16.05
CA ARG A 144 7.52 2.41 -14.59
C ARG A 144 8.99 2.27 -14.23
N VAL A 145 9.55 3.28 -13.57
CA VAL A 145 10.98 3.31 -13.21
C VAL A 145 11.27 2.29 -12.10
N SER A 146 12.17 1.35 -12.36
CA SER A 146 12.64 0.35 -11.38
C SER A 146 13.99 0.73 -10.76
N THR A 147 14.87 1.36 -11.53
CA THR A 147 16.19 1.83 -11.08
C THR A 147 16.66 2.98 -11.95
N ILE A 148 17.54 3.83 -11.41
CA ILE A 148 18.27 4.83 -12.18
C ILE A 148 19.77 4.76 -11.91
N CYS A 149 20.57 5.25 -12.86
CA CYS A 149 21.98 5.60 -12.63
C CYS A 149 22.33 6.77 -13.55
N ALA A 150 23.19 7.66 -13.09
CA ALA A 150 23.65 8.79 -13.89
C ALA A 150 25.16 9.00 -13.74
N ASN A 151 25.79 9.51 -14.77
CA ASN A 151 27.13 10.09 -14.70
C ASN A 151 27.17 11.35 -15.57
N ASN A 152 28.36 11.92 -15.78
CA ASN A 152 28.48 13.14 -16.59
C ASN A 152 28.05 12.96 -18.05
N SER A 153 28.08 11.71 -18.55
CA SER A 153 27.85 11.37 -19.96
C SER A 153 26.50 10.69 -20.22
N PHE A 154 25.87 10.09 -19.22
CA PHE A 154 24.65 9.30 -19.42
C PHE A 154 23.70 9.44 -18.23
N VAL A 155 22.40 9.45 -18.52
CA VAL A 155 21.34 9.22 -17.53
C VAL A 155 20.57 8.01 -17.99
N PHE A 156 20.52 6.96 -17.17
CA PHE A 156 19.92 5.66 -17.50
C PHE A 156 18.78 5.36 -16.53
N MET A 157 17.69 4.81 -17.06
CA MET A 157 16.61 4.22 -16.28
C MET A 157 16.24 2.83 -16.79
N GLY A 158 16.04 1.91 -15.85
CA GLY A 158 15.47 0.59 -16.09
C GLY A 158 13.98 0.56 -15.72
N ALA A 159 13.27 -0.44 -16.24
CA ALA A 159 11.84 -0.65 -15.99
C ALA A 159 11.51 -2.08 -15.49
N PHE A 160 10.23 -2.28 -15.16
CA PHE A 160 9.69 -3.50 -14.56
C PHE A 160 9.49 -4.68 -15.54
N THR A 161 9.48 -4.42 -16.84
CA THR A 161 9.17 -5.44 -17.86
C THR A 161 10.33 -5.61 -18.86
N GLY A 162 11.55 -5.34 -18.39
CA GLY A 162 12.79 -5.53 -19.14
C GLY A 162 13.17 -4.36 -20.05
N GLU A 163 12.40 -3.28 -20.08
CA GLU A 163 12.72 -2.11 -20.89
C GLU A 163 13.80 -1.24 -20.25
N TYR A 164 14.53 -0.51 -21.10
CA TYR A 164 15.43 0.54 -20.66
C TYR A 164 15.27 1.79 -21.52
N LEU A 165 15.62 2.93 -20.91
CA LEU A 165 15.67 4.23 -21.55
C LEU A 165 16.91 4.96 -21.02
N PHE A 166 17.72 5.54 -21.89
CA PHE A 166 18.82 6.40 -21.46
C PHE A 166 18.98 7.59 -22.38
N ARG A 167 19.55 8.67 -21.85
CA ARG A 167 19.96 9.84 -22.61
C ARG A 167 21.47 9.99 -22.57
N VAL A 168 22.08 10.25 -23.72
CA VAL A 168 23.47 10.72 -23.83
C VAL A 168 23.51 12.18 -23.42
N SER A 169 24.23 12.46 -22.33
CA SER A 169 24.37 13.77 -21.73
C SER A 169 25.72 14.39 -22.11
N ALA A 170 25.66 15.51 -22.84
CA ALA A 170 26.54 16.64 -22.59
C ALA A 170 25.73 17.71 -21.82
N ILE A 171 25.29 17.42 -20.60
CA ILE A 171 24.67 18.41 -19.72
C ILE A 171 25.81 19.31 -19.20
N THR A 172 26.09 20.39 -19.91
CA THR A 172 27.06 21.41 -19.50
C THR A 172 26.52 22.24 -18.34
N GLN A 173 27.41 22.87 -17.56
CA GLN A 173 27.02 23.90 -16.59
C GLN A 173 26.16 25.02 -17.21
N GLU A 174 26.27 25.28 -18.52
CA GLU A 174 25.44 26.24 -19.26
C GLU A 174 23.99 25.77 -19.45
N LEU A 175 23.75 24.47 -19.69
CA LEU A 175 22.40 23.88 -19.77
C LEU A 175 21.65 23.91 -18.43
N MET A 176 22.38 24.00 -17.31
CA MET A 176 21.83 24.11 -15.95
C MET A 176 21.66 25.56 -15.46
N ALA A 177 22.33 26.53 -16.10
CA ALA A 177 22.35 27.94 -15.66
C ALA A 177 21.18 28.77 -16.21
N THR A 178 20.49 28.27 -17.22
CA THR A 178 19.26 28.88 -17.71
C THR A 178 18.10 27.96 -17.33
N ASP A 179 17.16 28.45 -16.53
CA ASP A 179 15.80 27.86 -16.34
C ASP A 179 15.02 27.78 -17.67
N ALA A 180 15.69 27.96 -18.81
CA ALA A 180 15.18 27.70 -20.14
C ALA A 180 14.99 26.19 -20.25
N ASN A 181 13.73 25.79 -20.09
CA ASN A 181 13.14 24.57 -20.62
C ASN A 181 14.13 23.81 -21.52
N ILE A 182 14.62 22.66 -21.05
CA ILE A 182 14.95 21.57 -21.97
C ILE A 182 13.64 21.30 -22.72
N SER A 183 13.44 22.01 -23.83
CA SER A 183 12.21 22.02 -24.61
C SER A 183 12.00 20.73 -25.38
N GLY A 184 12.96 19.80 -25.30
CA GLY A 184 12.69 18.39 -25.52
C GLY A 184 11.84 17.88 -24.36
N ASN A 185 10.52 17.93 -24.53
CA ASN A 185 9.60 17.10 -23.75
C ASN A 185 10.25 15.72 -23.68
N GLY A 186 10.65 15.23 -22.50
CA GLY A 186 11.48 14.00 -22.36
C GLY A 186 10.87 12.71 -22.96
N ASN A 187 9.74 12.86 -23.65
CA ASN A 187 8.96 11.93 -24.47
C ASN A 187 9.21 12.06 -25.99
N ASP A 188 10.13 12.91 -26.49
CA ASP A 188 10.34 13.05 -27.94
C ASP A 188 11.09 11.82 -28.49
N ASP A 189 10.33 10.88 -29.04
CA ASP A 189 10.84 9.68 -29.74
C ASP A 189 11.81 10.01 -30.89
N ASN A 190 11.91 11.29 -31.30
CA ASN A 190 12.82 11.76 -32.34
C ASN A 190 14.07 12.47 -31.78
N ASP A 191 14.22 12.62 -30.46
CA ASP A 191 15.43 13.19 -29.85
C ASP A 191 16.60 12.19 -30.03
N PRO A 192 17.61 12.51 -30.86
CA PRO A 192 18.70 11.58 -31.17
C PRO A 192 19.62 11.33 -29.96
N SER A 193 19.47 12.11 -28.87
CA SER A 193 20.19 11.87 -27.62
C SER A 193 19.54 10.80 -26.74
N ILE A 194 18.30 10.39 -27.05
CA ILE A 194 17.54 9.41 -26.28
C ILE A 194 17.57 8.06 -27.00
N HIS A 195 17.92 7.01 -26.25
CA HIS A 195 17.94 5.64 -26.72
C HIS A 195 17.08 4.78 -25.80
N TYR A 196 16.28 3.89 -26.39
CA TYR A 196 15.47 2.92 -25.66
C TYR A 196 15.60 1.54 -26.27
N GLY A 197 15.27 0.53 -25.49
CA GLY A 197 15.29 -0.85 -25.94
C GLY A 197 14.78 -1.81 -24.89
N ILE A 198 15.02 -3.09 -25.14
CA ILE A 198 14.58 -4.20 -24.29
C ILE A 198 15.81 -5.02 -23.91
N ILE A 199 16.06 -5.15 -22.60
CA ILE A 199 17.09 -6.01 -22.00
C ILE A 199 16.66 -7.48 -22.04
N THR A 200 15.38 -7.75 -21.77
CA THR A 200 14.80 -9.09 -21.75
C THR A 200 13.31 -9.04 -22.09
N ASN A 201 12.79 -10.11 -22.70
CA ASN A 201 11.36 -10.26 -23.00
C ASN A 201 10.61 -11.02 -21.89
N ASP A 202 11.27 -11.32 -20.77
CA ASP A 202 10.60 -11.87 -19.61
C ASP A 202 9.67 -10.81 -18.99
N ARG A 203 8.39 -11.15 -18.87
CA ARG A 203 7.37 -10.26 -18.28
C ARG A 203 7.60 -9.99 -16.80
N PHE A 204 8.48 -10.76 -16.14
CA PHE A 204 8.93 -10.55 -14.76
C PHE A 204 10.39 -10.10 -14.67
N GLY A 205 11.01 -9.75 -15.80
CA GLY A 205 12.41 -9.33 -15.93
C GLY A 205 12.64 -7.88 -15.48
N ILE A 206 12.35 -7.59 -14.22
CA ILE A 206 12.58 -6.27 -13.61
C ILE A 206 14.08 -5.93 -13.68
N THR A 207 14.41 -4.73 -14.13
CA THR A 207 15.79 -4.22 -14.01
C THR A 207 16.03 -3.76 -12.57
N ASN A 208 16.71 -4.58 -11.77
CA ASN A 208 16.88 -4.36 -10.32
C ASN A 208 17.96 -3.31 -10.00
N HIS A 209 19.06 -3.29 -10.76
CA HIS A 209 20.15 -2.33 -10.59
C HIS A 209 20.89 -2.12 -11.90
N VAL A 210 21.43 -0.91 -12.06
CA VAL A 210 22.31 -0.56 -13.18
C VAL A 210 23.51 0.24 -12.67
N GLU A 211 24.70 -0.10 -13.17
CA GLU A 211 25.92 0.66 -12.98
C GLU A 211 26.46 1.12 -14.33
N LEU A 212 26.79 2.41 -14.45
CA LEU A 212 27.39 2.99 -15.65
C LEU A 212 28.90 3.09 -15.50
N GLY A 213 29.64 2.74 -16.54
CA GLY A 213 31.10 2.84 -16.54
C GLY A 213 31.71 2.55 -17.91
N CYS A 214 32.97 2.13 -17.90
CA CYS A 214 33.66 1.66 -19.10
C CYS A 214 34.23 0.26 -18.89
N ASN A 215 34.31 -0.51 -19.99
CA ASN A 215 35.04 -1.78 -19.98
C ASN A 215 36.55 -1.55 -20.11
N ARG A 216 37.34 -2.63 -20.10
CA ARG A 216 38.81 -2.57 -20.22
C ARG A 216 39.31 -1.97 -21.54
N SER A 217 38.49 -2.00 -22.58
CA SER A 217 38.78 -1.39 -23.88
C SER A 217 38.39 0.09 -23.94
N GLY A 218 37.86 0.65 -22.85
CA GLY A 218 37.41 2.04 -22.77
C GLY A 218 36.04 2.31 -23.40
N GLN A 219 35.28 1.28 -23.75
CA GLN A 219 33.93 1.44 -24.31
C GLN A 219 32.92 1.70 -23.20
N ASN A 220 31.95 2.57 -23.46
CA ASN A 220 30.90 2.89 -22.50
C ASN A 220 29.96 1.71 -22.32
N ILE A 221 29.72 1.30 -21.07
CA ILE A 221 28.84 0.17 -20.75
C ILE A 221 27.85 0.51 -19.63
N ALA A 222 26.70 -0.12 -19.69
CA ALA A 222 25.80 -0.31 -18.55
C ALA A 222 25.88 -1.78 -18.10
N VAL A 223 26.22 -1.99 -16.83
CA VAL A 223 26.17 -3.29 -16.16
C VAL A 223 24.81 -3.43 -15.50
N ILE A 224 23.99 -4.36 -15.99
CA ILE A 224 22.56 -4.44 -15.70
C ILE A 224 22.27 -5.73 -14.95
N SER A 225 21.84 -5.58 -13.71
CA SER A 225 21.31 -6.65 -12.85
C SER A 225 19.80 -6.78 -13.04
N SER A 226 19.34 -7.98 -13.32
CA SER A 226 17.94 -8.22 -13.68
C SER A 226 17.36 -9.42 -12.93
N ASN A 227 16.07 -9.30 -12.64
CA ASN A 227 15.28 -10.30 -11.93
C ASN A 227 15.11 -11.62 -12.70
N ASP A 228 15.46 -11.65 -14.00
CA ASP A 228 15.47 -12.85 -14.85
C ASP A 228 16.79 -13.65 -14.75
N ASP A 229 17.31 -13.76 -13.53
CA ASP A 229 18.53 -14.49 -13.18
C ASP A 229 19.79 -14.09 -13.96
N SER A 230 19.88 -12.83 -14.39
CA SER A 230 20.88 -12.43 -15.38
C SER A 230 21.59 -11.13 -15.05
N LEU A 231 22.89 -11.11 -15.36
CA LEU A 231 23.72 -9.91 -15.46
C LEU A 231 24.06 -9.66 -16.93
N ARG A 232 23.90 -8.42 -17.41
CA ARG A 232 24.18 -8.06 -18.81
C ARG A 232 25.06 -6.82 -18.92
N LEU A 233 25.98 -6.81 -19.88
CA LEU A 233 26.80 -5.64 -20.20
C LEU A 233 26.34 -5.06 -21.54
N LEU A 234 25.55 -3.99 -21.49
CA LEU A 234 25.10 -3.25 -22.67
C LEU A 234 26.17 -2.24 -23.07
N ASN A 235 26.69 -2.33 -24.30
CA ASN A 235 27.52 -1.28 -24.88
C ASN A 235 26.62 -0.08 -25.24
N LEU A 236 26.89 1.09 -24.64
CA LEU A 236 26.05 2.28 -24.79
C LEU A 236 26.29 3.02 -26.11
N ASP A 237 27.42 2.78 -26.77
CA ASP A 237 27.74 3.39 -28.06
C ASP A 237 27.13 2.60 -29.23
N SER A 238 27.11 1.26 -29.14
CA SER A 238 26.59 0.38 -30.18
C SER A 238 25.19 -0.17 -29.92
N LEU A 239 24.65 0.02 -28.71
CA LEU A 239 23.37 -0.53 -28.24
C LEU A 239 23.27 -2.06 -28.31
N VAL A 240 24.39 -2.75 -28.15
CA VAL A 240 24.46 -4.22 -28.21
C VAL A 240 24.82 -4.77 -26.83
N ILE A 241 24.09 -5.79 -26.38
CA ILE A 241 24.47 -6.59 -25.21
C ILE A 241 25.74 -7.36 -25.58
N SER A 242 26.87 -6.92 -25.04
CA SER A 242 28.19 -7.51 -25.28
C SER A 242 28.39 -8.81 -24.52
N HIS A 243 27.83 -8.92 -23.31
CA HIS A 243 27.92 -10.09 -22.46
C HIS A 243 26.59 -10.34 -21.74
N HIS A 244 26.28 -11.62 -21.54
CA HIS A 244 25.13 -12.10 -20.78
C HIS A 244 25.57 -13.26 -19.89
N PHE A 245 25.55 -13.04 -18.58
CA PHE A 245 25.91 -14.02 -17.56
C PHE A 245 24.65 -14.43 -16.82
N ARG A 246 24.46 -15.74 -16.61
CA ARG A 246 23.28 -16.29 -15.91
C ARG A 246 23.68 -16.85 -14.56
N PHE A 247 22.78 -16.68 -13.60
CA PHE A 247 22.90 -17.17 -12.24
C PHE A 247 21.74 -18.13 -11.94
N PRO A 248 21.81 -18.96 -10.90
CA PRO A 248 20.69 -19.80 -10.47
C PRO A 248 19.67 -19.04 -9.60
N TRP A 249 19.73 -17.70 -9.58
CA TRP A 249 18.94 -16.82 -8.73
C TRP A 249 18.83 -15.43 -9.37
N ALA A 250 17.77 -14.70 -9.01
CA ALA A 250 17.50 -13.34 -9.47
C ALA A 250 18.62 -12.38 -9.03
N VAL A 251 19.17 -11.60 -9.95
CA VAL A 251 20.29 -10.69 -9.64
C VAL A 251 19.73 -9.36 -9.16
N ASN A 252 20.02 -9.00 -7.90
CA ASN A 252 19.52 -7.77 -7.28
C ASN A 252 20.45 -6.57 -7.49
N CYS A 253 21.77 -6.80 -7.40
CA CYS A 253 22.75 -5.73 -7.54
C CYS A 253 24.11 -6.25 -8.01
N SER A 254 24.84 -5.38 -8.71
CA SER A 254 26.20 -5.65 -9.19
C SER A 254 27.09 -4.43 -8.99
N SER A 255 28.39 -4.66 -8.77
CA SER A 255 29.40 -3.61 -8.71
C SER A 255 30.69 -4.02 -9.43
N MET A 256 31.13 -3.22 -10.41
CA MET A 256 32.35 -3.45 -11.18
C MET A 256 33.59 -2.93 -10.44
N SER A 257 34.68 -3.70 -10.46
CA SER A 257 35.94 -3.29 -9.84
C SER A 257 36.51 -2.02 -10.53
N PRO A 258 37.24 -1.15 -9.80
CA PRO A 258 37.88 0.04 -10.39
C PRO A 258 38.82 -0.28 -11.56
N ASP A 259 39.51 -1.43 -11.53
CA ASP A 259 40.39 -1.90 -12.60
C ASP A 259 39.66 -2.61 -13.76
N LYS A 260 38.32 -2.71 -13.68
CA LYS A 260 37.41 -3.23 -14.70
C LYS A 260 37.59 -4.72 -15.01
N ARG A 261 38.25 -5.47 -14.11
CA ARG A 261 38.52 -6.90 -14.31
C ARG A 261 37.46 -7.81 -13.68
N LEU A 262 36.82 -7.35 -12.62
CA LEU A 262 35.94 -8.17 -11.80
C LEU A 262 34.59 -7.48 -11.60
N ILE A 263 33.56 -8.27 -11.36
CA ILE A 263 32.23 -7.78 -11.00
C ILE A 263 31.77 -8.56 -9.78
N CYS A 264 31.37 -7.84 -8.73
CA CYS A 264 30.62 -8.41 -7.61
C CYS A 264 29.15 -8.50 -8.01
N VAL A 265 28.52 -9.65 -7.76
CA VAL A 265 27.14 -9.93 -8.13
C VAL A 265 26.42 -10.49 -6.91
N THR A 266 25.28 -9.89 -6.59
CA THR A 266 24.44 -10.22 -5.43
C THR A 266 22.99 -10.38 -5.85
N GLY A 267 22.23 -11.22 -5.15
CA GLY A 267 20.87 -11.53 -5.54
C GLY A 267 20.13 -12.37 -4.51
N ASP A 268 19.16 -13.14 -4.99
CA ASP A 268 18.32 -14.05 -4.21
C ASP A 268 19.08 -15.31 -3.77
N ASN A 269 20.22 -15.08 -3.11
CA ASN A 269 21.14 -16.07 -2.60
C ASN A 269 21.86 -15.50 -1.37
N THR A 270 22.23 -16.40 -0.46
CA THR A 270 23.04 -16.07 0.72
C THR A 270 24.46 -15.71 0.36
N ASP A 271 25.02 -16.35 -0.66
CA ASP A 271 26.37 -16.09 -1.14
C ASP A 271 26.35 -15.05 -2.28
N SER A 272 27.37 -14.20 -2.33
CA SER A 272 27.62 -13.29 -3.45
C SER A 272 28.76 -13.82 -4.32
N SER A 273 28.72 -13.60 -5.63
CA SER A 273 29.74 -14.10 -6.56
C SER A 273 30.62 -12.97 -7.08
N ILE A 274 31.94 -13.20 -7.13
CA ILE A 274 32.89 -12.35 -7.85
C ILE A 274 33.24 -13.05 -9.15
N ILE A 275 32.87 -12.45 -10.27
CA ILE A 275 33.10 -12.99 -11.61
C ILE A 275 34.15 -12.17 -12.36
N THR A 276 34.80 -12.76 -13.37
CA THR A 276 35.55 -11.99 -14.36
C THR A 276 34.59 -11.17 -15.24
N ALA A 277 34.96 -9.92 -15.55
CA ALA A 277 34.14 -9.07 -16.41
C ALA A 277 34.10 -9.55 -17.87
N ASP A 278 35.17 -10.21 -18.34
CA ASP A 278 35.34 -10.62 -19.74
C ASP A 278 34.69 -12.00 -20.04
N SER A 279 34.80 -12.98 -19.12
CA SER A 279 34.28 -14.34 -19.34
C SER A 279 33.08 -14.73 -18.47
N GLY A 280 32.85 -14.02 -17.36
CA GLY A 280 31.82 -14.37 -16.39
C GLY A 280 32.18 -15.56 -15.50
N ASP A 281 33.43 -16.01 -15.54
CA ASP A 281 33.90 -17.11 -14.70
C ASP A 281 33.91 -16.66 -13.23
N GLU A 282 33.25 -17.43 -12.37
CA GLU A 282 33.29 -17.17 -10.93
C GLU A 282 34.69 -17.46 -10.39
N VAL A 283 35.31 -16.42 -9.82
CA VAL A 283 36.65 -16.49 -9.24
C VAL A 283 36.57 -16.76 -7.75
N ILE A 284 35.62 -16.12 -7.06
CA ILE A 284 35.48 -16.14 -5.59
C ILE A 284 33.98 -16.04 -5.23
N GLY A 285 33.53 -16.85 -4.27
CA GLY A 285 32.26 -16.64 -3.57
C GLY A 285 32.46 -15.96 -2.22
N LEU A 286 31.71 -14.88 -1.94
CA LEU A 286 31.66 -14.18 -0.66
C LEU A 286 30.57 -14.80 0.22
N LYS A 287 30.98 -15.33 1.37
CA LYS A 287 30.11 -16.16 2.23
C LYS A 287 29.81 -15.52 3.58
N GLY A 288 28.73 -16.03 4.18
CA GLY A 288 28.43 -15.89 5.60
C GLY A 288 27.18 -15.08 5.91
N HIS A 289 26.61 -14.37 4.93
CA HIS A 289 25.22 -13.94 5.04
C HIS A 289 24.30 -15.16 5.13
N ILE A 290 23.12 -14.99 5.72
CA ILE A 290 22.16 -16.09 5.95
C ILE A 290 20.80 -15.89 5.26
N ASP A 291 20.64 -14.79 4.52
CA ASP A 291 19.45 -14.45 3.73
C ASP A 291 19.91 -13.72 2.44
N PHE A 292 18.99 -13.19 1.63
CA PHE A 292 19.26 -12.64 0.31
C PHE A 292 19.93 -11.27 0.35
N SER A 293 20.85 -11.06 -0.59
CA SER A 293 21.61 -9.82 -0.73
C SER A 293 20.94 -8.90 -1.75
N PHE A 294 20.76 -7.63 -1.39
CA PHE A 294 20.08 -6.65 -2.23
C PHE A 294 20.98 -5.53 -2.73
N SER A 295 22.16 -5.38 -2.15
CA SER A 295 23.10 -4.34 -2.55
C SER A 295 24.54 -4.80 -2.43
N CYS A 296 25.39 -4.30 -3.32
CA CYS A 296 26.83 -4.39 -3.18
C CYS A 296 27.52 -3.13 -3.70
N ALA A 297 28.71 -2.85 -3.19
CA ALA A 297 29.53 -1.74 -3.64
C ALA A 297 31.01 -2.12 -3.59
N TRP A 298 31.75 -1.86 -4.67
CA TRP A 298 33.20 -1.95 -4.69
C TRP A 298 33.81 -0.64 -4.20
N SER A 299 34.77 -0.73 -3.28
CA SER A 299 35.51 0.44 -2.80
C SER A 299 36.36 1.04 -3.91
N PRO A 300 36.49 2.37 -4.02
CA PRO A 300 37.30 3.02 -5.05
C PRO A 300 38.79 2.64 -4.99
N CYS A 301 39.29 2.17 -3.85
CA CYS A 301 40.66 1.64 -3.74
C CYS A 301 40.85 0.26 -4.40
N GLY A 302 39.77 -0.37 -4.86
CA GLY A 302 39.78 -1.67 -5.52
C GLY A 302 39.90 -2.88 -4.60
N ARG A 303 40.05 -2.69 -3.29
CA ARG A 303 40.36 -3.79 -2.36
C ARG A 303 39.17 -4.30 -1.55
N PHE A 304 38.19 -3.44 -1.25
CA PHE A 304 37.09 -3.80 -0.37
C PHE A 304 35.78 -3.90 -1.13
N ILE A 305 34.94 -4.84 -0.73
CA ILE A 305 33.59 -5.01 -1.24
C ILE A 305 32.64 -4.98 -0.05
N ALA A 306 31.61 -4.16 -0.12
CA ALA A 306 30.51 -4.17 0.83
C ALA A 306 29.31 -4.90 0.22
N THR A 307 28.62 -5.73 1.00
CA THR A 307 27.35 -6.38 0.64
C THR A 307 26.31 -6.09 1.71
N GLY A 308 25.08 -5.78 1.29
CA GLY A 308 23.95 -5.42 2.15
C GLY A 308 22.81 -6.42 1.97
N ASN A 309 22.26 -6.87 3.08
CA ASN A 309 21.49 -8.11 3.10
C ASN A 309 20.21 -8.01 3.93
N GLN A 310 19.26 -8.91 3.63
CA GLN A 310 18.01 -9.10 4.34
C GLN A 310 18.22 -9.58 5.79
N ASP A 311 19.39 -10.15 6.08
CA ASP A 311 19.85 -10.59 7.39
C ASP A 311 20.21 -9.46 8.38
N ILE A 312 19.83 -8.21 8.04
CA ILE A 312 20.07 -6.98 8.79
C ILE A 312 21.55 -6.65 9.01
N THR A 313 22.42 -7.07 8.08
CA THR A 313 23.85 -6.70 8.13
C THR A 313 24.38 -6.12 6.83
N THR A 314 25.41 -5.29 6.99
CA THR A 314 26.38 -4.98 5.93
C THR A 314 27.67 -5.73 6.21
N ARG A 315 28.16 -6.52 5.25
CA ARG A 315 29.46 -7.21 5.37
C ARG A 315 30.49 -6.56 4.46
N ILE A 316 31.68 -6.31 5.00
CA ILE A 316 32.82 -5.78 4.24
C ILE A 316 33.85 -6.89 4.09
N TYR A 317 34.30 -7.16 2.87
CA TYR A 317 35.30 -8.16 2.54
C TYR A 317 36.58 -7.52 2.02
N ASP A 318 37.74 -8.10 2.34
CA ASP A 318 39.03 -7.81 1.70
C ASP A 318 39.25 -8.84 0.59
N ILE A 319 39.35 -8.42 -0.67
CA ILE A 319 39.48 -9.34 -1.80
C ILE A 319 40.74 -10.21 -1.75
N ARG A 320 41.74 -9.84 -0.92
CA ARG A 320 42.96 -10.65 -0.72
C ARG A 320 42.73 -11.84 0.22
N ASN A 321 41.66 -11.80 1.02
CA ASN A 321 41.20 -12.91 1.85
C ASN A 321 39.67 -12.92 1.95
N PRO A 322 38.97 -13.28 0.86
CA PRO A 322 37.51 -13.17 0.76
C PRO A 322 36.76 -14.29 1.50
N SER A 323 37.48 -15.26 2.07
CA SER A 323 36.91 -16.45 2.73
C SER A 323 36.04 -16.12 3.96
N LYS A 324 36.18 -14.91 4.50
CA LYS A 324 35.37 -14.38 5.61
C LYS A 324 35.21 -12.88 5.48
N ALA A 325 34.12 -12.34 6.02
CA ALA A 325 33.97 -10.91 6.18
C ALA A 325 35.07 -10.35 7.09
N LEU A 326 35.62 -9.20 6.68
CA LEU A 326 36.53 -8.38 7.47
C LEU A 326 35.78 -7.70 8.62
N VAL A 327 34.58 -7.18 8.32
CA VAL A 327 33.71 -6.46 9.24
C VAL A 327 32.25 -6.85 8.95
N VAL A 328 31.45 -7.00 10.01
CA VAL A 328 30.00 -7.23 9.92
C VAL A 328 29.29 -6.14 10.70
N LEU A 329 28.66 -5.20 10.01
CA LEU A 329 28.04 -4.02 10.59
C LEU A 329 26.52 -4.24 10.72
N PRO A 330 25.92 -4.00 11.90
CA PRO A 330 24.49 -4.17 12.10
C PRO A 330 23.70 -3.01 11.49
N ALA A 331 22.56 -3.34 10.87
CA ALA A 331 21.46 -2.41 10.68
C ALA A 331 20.60 -2.33 11.96
N VAL A 332 19.68 -1.36 12.04
CA VAL A 332 18.81 -1.15 13.20
C VAL A 332 17.48 -1.89 13.07
N MET A 333 16.83 -1.81 11.90
CA MET A 333 15.42 -2.19 11.76
C MET A 333 15.15 -3.15 10.59
N GLY A 334 15.74 -2.89 9.43
CA GLY A 334 15.45 -3.57 8.18
C GLY A 334 16.70 -4.00 7.41
N ALA A 335 16.44 -4.66 6.27
CA ALA A 335 17.46 -5.07 5.32
C ALA A 335 18.32 -3.91 4.82
N VAL A 336 19.58 -4.16 4.44
CA VAL A 336 20.41 -3.12 3.78
C VAL A 336 20.25 -3.23 2.27
N ARG A 337 19.57 -2.25 1.67
CA ARG A 337 19.15 -2.29 0.25
C ARG A 337 19.83 -1.26 -0.65
N SER A 338 20.61 -0.34 -0.09
CA SER A 338 21.45 0.58 -0.87
C SER A 338 22.80 0.75 -0.17
N LEU A 339 23.89 0.59 -0.94
CA LEU A 339 25.26 0.75 -0.47
C LEU A 339 26.04 1.64 -1.44
N ARG A 340 26.77 2.62 -0.89
CA ARG A 340 27.65 3.49 -1.68
C ARG A 340 28.91 3.81 -0.88
N PHE A 341 30.08 3.59 -1.47
CA PHE A 341 31.30 4.23 -0.99
C PHE A 341 31.33 5.68 -1.47
N SER A 342 31.91 6.59 -0.68
CA SER A 342 32.34 7.89 -1.20
C SER A 342 33.49 7.68 -2.18
N ASP A 343 33.62 8.56 -3.19
CA ASP A 343 34.61 8.42 -4.26
C ASP A 343 36.06 8.41 -3.76
N ASP A 344 36.34 9.04 -2.62
CA ASP A 344 37.65 9.05 -1.97
C ASP A 344 37.91 7.77 -1.13
N GLY A 345 36.88 6.96 -0.89
CA GLY A 345 36.91 5.75 -0.08
C GLY A 345 36.98 6.00 1.43
N THR A 346 36.65 7.21 1.89
CA THR A 346 36.61 7.57 3.32
C THR A 346 35.35 7.02 3.99
N PHE A 347 34.20 7.08 3.33
CA PHE A 347 32.91 6.70 3.90
C PHE A 347 32.23 5.56 3.15
N LEU A 348 31.46 4.76 3.88
CA LEU A 348 30.45 3.84 3.35
C LEU A 348 29.09 4.26 3.89
N ALA A 349 28.16 4.59 2.99
CA ALA A 349 26.77 4.79 3.34
C ALA A 349 25.96 3.50 3.08
N ALA A 350 25.14 3.12 4.05
CA ALA A 350 24.26 1.96 4.01
C ALA A 350 22.84 2.38 4.39
N ALA A 351 21.90 2.23 3.48
CA ALA A 351 20.50 2.59 3.71
C ALA A 351 19.64 1.35 3.91
N GLU A 352 18.84 1.41 4.97
CA GLU A 352 17.69 0.55 5.17
C GLU A 352 16.52 1.02 4.29
N PRO A 353 15.57 0.14 3.91
CA PRO A 353 14.38 0.60 3.20
C PRO A 353 13.56 1.57 4.05
N CYS A 354 13.57 1.38 5.37
CA CYS A 354 12.79 2.15 6.32
C CYS A 354 13.74 2.91 7.23
N ASP A 355 13.50 4.21 7.35
CA ASP A 355 13.94 5.07 8.45
C ASP A 355 15.43 5.33 8.67
N PHE A 356 16.36 4.44 8.34
CA PHE A 356 17.75 4.58 8.75
C PHE A 356 18.74 4.62 7.58
N VAL A 357 19.65 5.60 7.65
CA VAL A 357 20.87 5.64 6.86
C VAL A 357 22.06 5.64 7.80
N HIS A 358 22.96 4.68 7.62
CA HIS A 358 24.21 4.55 8.36
C HIS A 358 25.36 5.07 7.52
N ILE A 359 26.27 5.81 8.14
CA ILE A 359 27.50 6.30 7.52
C ILE A 359 28.65 5.79 8.36
N TYR A 360 29.54 4.99 7.77
CA TYR A 360 30.70 4.43 8.44
C TYR A 360 31.97 5.10 7.94
N ASP A 361 32.83 5.56 8.85
CA ASP A 361 34.22 5.89 8.52
C ASP A 361 34.99 4.60 8.28
N VAL A 362 35.30 4.37 7.00
CA VAL A 362 36.07 3.24 6.51
C VAL A 362 37.48 3.68 6.07
N ALA A 363 37.86 4.94 6.30
CA ALA A 363 39.17 5.49 5.94
C ALA A 363 40.31 4.75 6.64
N GLY A 364 40.12 4.33 7.89
CA GLY A 364 41.09 3.49 8.61
C GLY A 364 41.34 2.14 7.94
N THR A 365 40.31 1.58 7.29
CA THR A 365 40.38 0.33 6.54
C THR A 365 41.03 0.53 5.17
N THR A 366 40.80 1.68 4.53
CA THR A 366 41.34 2.01 3.20
C THR A 366 42.77 2.59 3.22
N ASN A 367 43.14 3.39 4.23
CA ASN A 367 44.42 4.10 4.29
C ASN A 367 45.52 3.38 5.07
N TYR A 368 45.21 2.61 6.15
CA TYR A 368 46.21 1.86 6.92
C TYR A 368 47.09 0.98 6.02
N TYR A 369 46.50 0.42 4.96
CA TYR A 369 47.23 -0.47 4.09
C TYR A 369 47.86 0.18 2.85
N LYS A 370 47.48 1.41 2.47
CA LYS A 370 48.24 2.20 1.48
C LYS A 370 49.68 2.47 1.98
N GLN A 371 49.86 2.66 3.30
CA GLN A 371 51.19 2.87 3.90
C GLN A 371 52.05 1.59 3.95
N HIS A 372 51.44 0.40 3.94
CA HIS A 372 52.15 -0.88 4.02
C HIS A 372 52.44 -1.54 2.65
N GLU A 373 52.15 -0.85 1.53
CA GLU A 373 52.49 -1.31 0.16
C GLU A 373 54.00 -1.27 -0.18
N THR A 374 54.85 -0.67 0.67
CA THR A 374 56.31 -0.65 0.43
C THR A 374 57.03 -1.96 0.72
N ILE A 375 56.33 -3.01 1.20
CA ILE A 375 56.91 -4.35 1.32
C ILE A 375 56.44 -5.18 0.13
N SER A 376 57.22 -5.11 -0.95
CA SER A 376 57.12 -5.99 -2.12
C SER A 376 57.44 -7.44 -1.72
N ALA A 377 56.46 -8.17 -1.19
CA ALA A 377 56.57 -9.61 -1.02
C ALA A 377 55.66 -10.31 -2.05
N PRO A 378 56.20 -11.19 -2.90
CA PRO A 378 55.38 -11.97 -3.82
C PRO A 378 54.45 -12.90 -3.03
N LEU A 379 53.31 -13.26 -3.64
CA LEU A 379 52.34 -14.22 -3.10
C LEU A 379 53.06 -15.45 -2.53
N PRO A 380 52.89 -15.80 -1.24
CA PRO A 380 53.61 -16.91 -0.64
C PRO A 380 53.10 -18.23 -1.21
N SER A 381 54.00 -18.99 -1.80
CA SER A 381 53.80 -20.41 -2.06
C SER A 381 54.14 -21.19 -0.78
N ASN A 382 53.15 -21.91 -0.28
CA ASN A 382 53.20 -22.92 0.78
C ASN A 382 53.32 -22.49 2.25
N ASN A 383 52.61 -23.31 3.03
CA ASN A 383 52.38 -23.26 4.47
C ASN A 383 53.66 -23.33 5.33
N ASN A 384 53.55 -22.71 6.51
CA ASN A 384 54.32 -22.93 7.74
C ASN A 384 55.51 -22.01 8.04
N ASP A 385 55.29 -20.72 8.32
CA ASP A 385 56.20 -20.01 9.22
C ASP A 385 55.47 -19.06 10.18
N LYS A 386 55.69 -19.28 11.48
CA LYS A 386 55.26 -18.40 12.58
C LYS A 386 56.30 -17.30 12.76
N ILE A 387 55.90 -16.04 12.64
CA ILE A 387 56.75 -14.90 13.00
C ILE A 387 56.36 -14.41 14.41
N GLN A 388 57.34 -14.35 15.33
CA GLN A 388 57.23 -13.77 16.67
C GLN A 388 58.03 -12.45 16.81
N ASN A 389 57.46 -11.54 17.63
CA ASN A 389 58.01 -10.36 18.34
C ASN A 389 58.35 -9.09 17.51
N SER A 390 58.18 -7.84 17.97
CA SER A 390 58.27 -7.27 19.33
C SER A 390 57.55 -5.91 19.54
N SER A 391 56.94 -5.73 20.71
CA SER A 391 56.65 -4.51 21.52
C SER A 391 56.59 -3.09 20.90
N GLY A 392 55.40 -2.48 20.97
CA GLY A 392 55.18 -1.02 20.98
C GLY A 392 53.89 -0.59 20.26
N PHE A 393 52.73 -0.71 20.94
CA PHE A 393 51.38 -0.44 20.41
C PHE A 393 51.06 -1.09 19.06
N ILE A 394 50.64 -2.36 19.10
CA ILE A 394 49.95 -2.98 17.96
C ILE A 394 48.54 -2.38 17.93
N ALA A 395 48.35 -1.31 17.15
CA ALA A 395 47.01 -1.02 16.65
C ALA A 395 46.49 -2.31 16.02
N SER A 396 45.31 -2.77 16.47
CA SER A 396 44.65 -3.95 15.89
C SER A 396 44.74 -3.83 14.36
N PRO A 397 45.07 -4.91 13.61
CA PRO A 397 45.14 -4.88 12.16
C PRO A 397 43.84 -4.40 11.50
N LEU A 398 42.77 -4.26 12.29
CA LEU A 398 41.41 -3.98 11.88
C LEU A 398 40.84 -2.65 12.39
N GLY A 399 41.55 -1.83 13.18
CA GLY A 399 40.97 -0.57 13.66
C GLY A 399 39.59 -0.71 14.31
N ILE A 400 39.29 -1.87 14.90
CA ILE A 400 37.95 -2.29 15.34
C ILE A 400 37.34 -1.38 16.42
N ASP A 401 38.18 -0.68 17.20
CA ASP A 401 37.74 0.33 18.18
C ASP A 401 37.68 1.76 17.59
N ALA A 402 38.11 1.95 16.34
CA ALA A 402 38.21 3.25 15.67
C ALA A 402 37.08 3.50 14.67
N PHE A 403 36.35 2.47 14.21
CA PHE A 403 35.19 2.67 13.33
C PHE A 403 34.19 3.57 14.03
N GLN A 404 34.01 4.74 13.43
CA GLN A 404 32.99 5.67 13.82
C GLN A 404 31.83 5.55 12.84
N SER A 405 30.62 5.64 13.36
CA SER A 405 29.40 5.64 12.58
C SER A 405 28.56 6.84 12.94
N GLN A 406 27.91 7.41 11.94
CA GLN A 406 26.80 8.33 12.12
C GLN A 406 25.52 7.64 11.62
N VAL A 407 24.46 7.72 12.41
CA VAL A 407 23.12 7.24 12.02
C VAL A 407 22.24 8.46 11.75
N ILE A 408 21.63 8.49 10.57
CA ILE A 408 20.64 9.51 10.19
C ILE A 408 19.27 8.84 10.20
N GLU A 409 18.36 9.46 10.94
CA GLU A 409 17.06 8.88 11.26
C GLU A 409 15.89 9.65 10.62
N PHE A 410 15.09 8.93 9.85
CA PHE A 410 13.89 9.37 9.17
C PHE A 410 12.68 8.57 9.67
N PHE A 411 11.49 9.04 9.38
CA PHE A 411 10.22 8.33 9.49
C PHE A 411 9.64 8.25 8.09
N GLY A 412 9.79 7.10 7.43
CA GLY A 412 9.35 6.89 6.05
C GLY A 412 10.32 6.05 5.22
N GLU A 413 9.93 5.79 3.97
CA GLU A 413 10.69 4.99 3.01
C GLU A 413 11.84 5.79 2.39
N ILE A 414 13.03 5.20 2.38
CA ILE A 414 14.23 5.75 1.75
C ILE A 414 14.31 5.19 0.33
N ALA A 415 14.30 6.04 -0.69
CA ALA A 415 14.31 5.63 -2.11
C ALA A 415 15.72 5.36 -2.65
N GLY A 416 16.73 5.91 -2.00
CA GLY A 416 18.12 5.75 -2.39
C GLY A 416 19.03 6.79 -1.74
N ILE A 417 20.33 6.55 -1.89
CA ILE A 417 21.40 7.39 -1.34
C ILE A 417 22.46 7.63 -2.40
N SER A 418 23.06 8.82 -2.41
CA SER A 418 24.17 9.15 -3.30
C SER A 418 25.09 10.16 -2.66
N PHE A 419 26.37 9.83 -2.57
CA PHE A 419 27.40 10.84 -2.34
C PHE A 419 27.54 11.72 -3.59
N THR A 420 27.99 12.95 -3.39
CA THR A 420 28.47 13.78 -4.49
C THR A 420 29.82 13.27 -5.00
N PRO A 421 30.09 13.38 -6.31
CA PRO A 421 31.42 13.10 -6.83
C PRO A 421 32.51 14.01 -6.26
N ASP A 422 33.78 13.63 -6.48
CA ASP A 422 34.98 14.42 -6.11
C ASP A 422 35.17 14.63 -4.60
N GLY A 423 35.01 13.58 -3.80
CA GLY A 423 35.34 13.57 -2.37
C GLY A 423 34.19 13.29 -1.42
N GLY A 424 32.94 13.23 -1.91
CA GLY A 424 31.81 12.82 -1.08
C GLY A 424 31.40 13.83 -0.01
N ASP A 425 31.72 15.11 -0.18
CA ASP A 425 31.44 16.18 0.80
C ASP A 425 29.95 16.36 1.13
N LEU A 426 29.03 15.91 0.26
CA LEU A 426 27.59 15.88 0.52
C LEU A 426 27.03 14.47 0.29
N LEU A 427 26.05 14.11 1.11
CA LEU A 427 25.22 12.92 0.95
C LEU A 427 23.78 13.35 0.65
N TYR A 428 23.26 12.95 -0.51
CA TYR A 428 21.85 13.08 -0.84
C TYR A 428 21.09 11.82 -0.44
N ILE A 429 19.94 12.01 0.20
CA ILE A 429 19.04 10.93 0.65
C ILE A 429 17.67 11.20 0.06
N GLY A 430 17.18 10.25 -0.75
CA GLY A 430 15.87 10.31 -1.37
C GLY A 430 14.85 9.69 -0.43
N ILE A 431 13.73 10.37 -0.20
CA ILE A 431 12.62 9.89 0.62
C ILE A 431 11.42 9.73 -0.32
N SER A 432 10.87 8.52 -0.43
CA SER A 432 9.69 8.26 -1.28
C SER A 432 8.36 8.48 -0.55
N ASP A 433 8.42 8.82 0.73
CA ASP A 433 7.24 9.00 1.55
C ASP A 433 6.25 10.00 0.96
N ASP A 434 5.03 9.54 0.74
CA ASP A 434 3.95 10.31 0.17
C ASP A 434 3.24 11.15 1.25
N ARG A 435 4.02 12.00 1.93
CA ARG A 435 3.46 12.99 2.87
C ARG A 435 2.82 14.19 2.16
N THR A 436 2.77 14.20 0.83
CA THR A 436 2.32 15.35 0.01
C THR A 436 1.17 15.08 -0.94
N THR A 437 0.78 13.83 -1.20
CA THR A 437 -0.61 13.57 -1.59
C THR A 437 -1.39 13.39 -0.31
N THR A 438 -2.30 14.31 -0.06
CA THR A 438 -3.55 13.94 0.57
C THR A 438 -4.30 13.00 -0.37
N LYS A 439 -3.73 11.86 -0.75
CA LYS A 439 -4.59 10.72 -1.04
C LYS A 439 -5.17 10.40 0.32
N LYS A 440 -6.44 10.72 0.54
CA LYS A 440 -7.17 10.10 1.64
C LYS A 440 -6.86 8.62 1.53
N SER A 441 -6.27 8.03 2.58
CA SER A 441 -6.22 6.58 2.73
C SER A 441 -7.61 6.09 2.34
N SER A 442 -7.68 5.37 1.22
CA SER A 442 -8.94 4.87 0.70
C SER A 442 -9.40 3.81 1.69
N LYS A 443 -10.63 3.96 2.18
CA LYS A 443 -11.11 3.25 3.36
C LYS A 443 -11.85 1.97 2.98
N LEU A 444 -11.80 0.98 3.85
CA LEU A 444 -12.66 -0.19 3.76
C LEU A 444 -13.80 -0.07 4.76
N TYR A 445 -15.03 -0.15 4.25
CA TYR A 445 -16.27 -0.12 5.02
C TYR A 445 -16.85 -1.53 5.06
N GLY A 446 -17.48 -1.93 6.17
CA GLY A 446 -18.15 -3.23 6.27
C GLY A 446 -19.50 -3.12 6.98
N TYR A 447 -20.50 -3.86 6.49
CA TYR A 447 -21.78 -4.00 7.19
C TYR A 447 -21.72 -5.13 8.23
N TYR A 448 -22.20 -4.88 9.44
CA TYR A 448 -22.27 -5.87 10.53
C TYR A 448 -23.70 -5.96 11.05
N GLY A 449 -24.22 -7.19 11.18
CA GLY A 449 -25.43 -7.47 11.94
C GLY A 449 -26.43 -8.33 11.19
N GLN A 450 -26.35 -8.42 9.86
CA GLN A 450 -27.28 -9.17 9.04
C GLN A 450 -26.87 -10.61 8.78
N ASN A 451 -25.62 -10.99 9.06
CA ASN A 451 -25.12 -12.34 8.85
C ASN A 451 -25.41 -12.83 7.41
N ALA A 452 -24.99 -12.02 6.43
CA ALA A 452 -25.24 -12.26 5.00
C ALA A 452 -24.85 -13.68 4.58
N LEU A 453 -23.79 -14.27 5.15
CA LEU A 453 -23.39 -15.65 4.85
C LEU A 453 -24.47 -16.70 5.22
N ALA A 454 -25.14 -16.54 6.37
CA ALA A 454 -26.24 -17.44 6.76
C ALA A 454 -27.54 -17.16 6.00
N ASN A 455 -27.69 -15.95 5.48
CA ASN A 455 -28.83 -15.53 4.65
C ASN A 455 -28.59 -15.74 3.14
N GLY A 456 -27.38 -16.14 2.74
CA GLY A 456 -26.98 -16.31 1.35
C GLY A 456 -27.84 -17.33 0.63
N VAL A 457 -28.10 -17.09 -0.65
CA VAL A 457 -28.96 -17.96 -1.49
C VAL A 457 -28.08 -18.95 -2.24
N ASP A 458 -28.53 -20.20 -2.36
CA ASP A 458 -27.83 -21.22 -3.16
C ASP A 458 -28.07 -20.98 -4.66
N ILE A 459 -27.25 -20.07 -5.20
CA ILE A 459 -27.28 -19.69 -6.63
C ILE A 459 -26.86 -20.88 -7.51
N LYS A 460 -26.01 -21.78 -7.00
CA LYS A 460 -25.42 -22.92 -7.72
C LYS A 460 -26.45 -24.03 -8.00
N ASN A 461 -27.35 -24.30 -7.06
CA ASN A 461 -28.35 -25.36 -7.22
C ASN A 461 -29.72 -24.87 -7.72
N GLY A 462 -29.88 -23.59 -8.06
CA GLY A 462 -31.14 -23.09 -8.61
C GLY A 462 -32.26 -22.97 -7.57
N THR A 463 -31.94 -23.10 -6.29
CA THR A 463 -32.91 -23.14 -5.20
C THR A 463 -32.92 -21.79 -4.49
N ASN A 464 -34.09 -21.15 -4.36
CA ASN A 464 -34.28 -20.00 -3.46
C ASN A 464 -34.12 -20.37 -1.96
N SER A 465 -33.55 -21.53 -1.64
CA SER A 465 -33.21 -21.93 -0.28
C SER A 465 -31.90 -21.30 0.15
N ARG A 466 -31.82 -20.96 1.43
CA ARG A 466 -30.61 -20.44 2.06
C ARG A 466 -29.54 -21.53 2.09
N VAL A 467 -28.29 -21.15 1.81
CA VAL A 467 -27.13 -22.05 1.75
C VAL A 467 -26.92 -22.78 3.08
N THR A 468 -27.27 -22.17 4.21
CA THR A 468 -27.01 -22.76 5.53
C THR A 468 -28.02 -22.29 6.60
N VAL A 469 -28.28 -23.15 7.60
CA VAL A 469 -29.41 -23.00 8.56
C VAL A 469 -28.97 -22.60 9.98
N THR A 470 -27.70 -22.26 10.22
CA THR A 470 -27.21 -21.99 11.59
C THR A 470 -26.77 -20.55 11.81
N SER A 471 -26.92 -20.08 13.06
CA SER A 471 -26.63 -18.72 13.54
C SER A 471 -25.14 -18.39 13.70
N ASP A 472 -24.23 -19.36 13.49
CA ASP A 472 -22.87 -19.30 14.04
C ASP A 472 -21.84 -18.62 13.10
N TYR A 473 -22.28 -18.05 11.98
CA TYR A 473 -21.41 -17.61 10.88
C TYR A 473 -20.90 -16.16 10.97
N GLN A 474 -21.48 -15.31 11.82
CA GLN A 474 -20.97 -13.97 12.08
C GLN A 474 -20.36 -13.91 13.48
N ARG A 475 -19.09 -13.50 13.57
CA ARG A 475 -18.39 -13.30 14.86
C ARG A 475 -18.89 -12.03 15.56
N SER A 476 -18.37 -11.77 16.76
CA SER A 476 -18.58 -10.51 17.46
C SER A 476 -18.07 -9.32 16.64
N LEU A 477 -18.58 -8.12 16.92
CA LEU A 477 -18.16 -6.90 16.24
C LEU A 477 -16.67 -6.63 16.50
N ALA A 478 -16.21 -6.87 17.74
CA ALA A 478 -14.80 -6.71 18.11
C ALA A 478 -13.85 -7.60 17.29
N TYR A 479 -14.27 -8.81 16.91
CA TYR A 479 -13.46 -9.69 16.06
C TYR A 479 -13.13 -9.02 14.72
N TYR A 480 -14.13 -8.44 14.05
CA TYR A 480 -13.94 -7.80 12.76
C TYR A 480 -13.09 -6.53 12.87
N CYS A 481 -13.20 -5.77 13.96
CA CYS A 481 -12.34 -4.62 14.20
C CYS A 481 -10.87 -5.03 14.46
N GLN A 482 -10.65 -6.16 15.13
CA GLN A 482 -9.31 -6.67 15.44
C GLN A 482 -8.56 -7.25 14.23
N THR A 483 -9.24 -7.49 13.11
CA THR A 483 -8.55 -7.94 11.88
C THR A 483 -7.65 -6.87 11.28
N GLY A 484 -7.93 -5.59 11.58
CA GLY A 484 -7.23 -4.45 10.98
C GLY A 484 -7.61 -4.18 9.52
N PHE A 485 -8.70 -4.77 9.01
CA PHE A 485 -9.12 -4.55 7.63
C PHE A 485 -9.99 -3.31 7.44
N TYR A 486 -10.94 -3.08 8.37
CA TYR A 486 -11.99 -2.08 8.22
C TYR A 486 -11.65 -0.78 8.92
N ASP A 487 -11.89 0.33 8.23
CA ASP A 487 -11.80 1.69 8.77
C ASP A 487 -13.13 2.15 9.36
N VAL A 488 -14.23 1.63 8.82
CA VAL A 488 -15.60 1.97 9.22
C VAL A 488 -16.47 0.71 9.22
N ILE A 489 -17.28 0.52 10.27
CA ILE A 489 -18.27 -0.55 10.33
C ILE A 489 -19.67 0.04 10.53
N ASN A 490 -20.59 -0.35 9.65
CA ASN A 490 -21.99 0.03 9.64
C ASN A 490 -22.83 -1.04 10.36
N LEU A 491 -23.46 -0.66 11.47
CA LEU A 491 -24.37 -1.51 12.23
C LEU A 491 -25.72 -1.58 11.52
N ALA A 492 -25.97 -2.71 10.86
CA ALA A 492 -27.12 -2.98 10.03
C ALA A 492 -28.10 -3.93 10.75
N PHE A 493 -29.33 -3.54 11.09
CA PHE A 493 -29.98 -2.25 10.82
C PHE A 493 -30.92 -1.80 11.93
N LEU A 494 -31.13 -0.49 12.03
CA LEU A 494 -32.37 0.08 12.59
C LEU A 494 -33.41 0.16 11.47
N ASN A 495 -34.31 -0.82 11.44
CA ASN A 495 -35.15 -1.09 10.27
C ASN A 495 -36.64 -0.80 10.45
N ILE A 496 -37.07 -0.49 11.67
CA ILE A 496 -38.44 -0.06 11.97
C ILE A 496 -38.36 1.29 12.63
N PHE A 497 -38.92 2.33 12.02
CA PHE A 497 -38.99 3.68 12.61
C PHE A 497 -39.97 4.58 11.84
N GLY A 498 -40.30 5.70 12.45
CA GLY A 498 -41.19 6.72 11.90
C GLY A 498 -42.67 6.49 12.22
N GLY A 499 -43.57 7.14 11.46
CA GLY A 499 -45.02 7.05 11.63
C GLY A 499 -45.58 7.90 12.77
N GLY A 500 -44.87 8.95 13.22
CA GLY A 500 -45.35 9.92 14.21
C GLY A 500 -45.32 9.46 15.67
N LYS A 501 -44.63 8.34 15.95
CA LYS A 501 -44.67 7.69 17.28
C LYS A 501 -43.36 7.80 18.09
N ASN A 502 -42.28 8.31 17.50
CA ASN A 502 -40.93 8.29 18.10
C ASN A 502 -40.51 6.89 18.61
N THR A 503 -40.90 5.84 17.88
CA THR A 503 -40.57 4.44 18.18
C THR A 503 -39.58 3.91 17.16
N PHE A 504 -38.68 3.01 17.57
CA PHE A 504 -37.84 2.30 16.60
C PHE A 504 -37.55 0.87 17.03
N THR A 505 -37.10 0.04 16.08
CA THR A 505 -36.52 -1.28 16.35
C THR A 505 -35.22 -1.45 15.60
N ILE A 506 -34.20 -1.96 16.32
CA ILE A 506 -32.94 -2.43 15.75
C ILE A 506 -33.01 -3.95 15.63
N THR A 507 -32.54 -4.49 14.52
CA THR A 507 -32.55 -5.93 14.24
C THR A 507 -31.16 -6.39 13.84
N PHE A 508 -30.55 -7.26 14.65
CA PHE A 508 -29.34 -7.99 14.28
C PHE A 508 -29.63 -9.49 14.17
N ALA A 509 -29.54 -10.02 12.96
CA ALA A 509 -29.77 -11.42 12.63
C ALA A 509 -28.70 -12.36 13.22
N SER A 510 -27.48 -11.84 13.49
CA SER A 510 -26.40 -12.61 14.12
C SER A 510 -26.60 -12.85 15.63
N PHE A 511 -27.64 -12.28 16.23
CA PHE A 511 -27.82 -12.27 17.66
C PHE A 511 -28.72 -13.44 18.13
N ASN A 512 -28.08 -14.51 18.61
CA ASN A 512 -28.76 -15.74 19.04
C ASN A 512 -29.19 -15.65 20.52
N VAL A 513 -30.33 -15.00 20.79
CA VAL A 513 -31.04 -15.14 22.06
C VAL A 513 -32.06 -16.27 21.93
N THR A 514 -32.07 -17.19 22.89
CA THR A 514 -32.98 -18.36 22.97
C THR A 514 -34.46 -18.00 23.17
N THR A 515 -34.83 -16.73 23.00
CA THR A 515 -36.17 -16.20 23.24
C THR A 515 -36.97 -16.09 21.94
N ALA A 516 -38.31 -16.12 22.06
CA ALA A 516 -39.25 -16.04 20.93
C ALA A 516 -39.20 -14.72 20.13
N TYR A 517 -38.37 -13.75 20.55
CA TYR A 517 -38.35 -12.38 20.02
C TYR A 517 -37.11 -12.06 19.17
N GLY A 518 -36.20 -13.00 18.90
CA GLY A 518 -35.02 -12.75 18.06
C GLY A 518 -34.11 -11.62 18.58
N GLY A 519 -33.09 -11.26 17.80
CA GLY A 519 -32.17 -10.15 18.10
C GLY A 519 -32.76 -8.77 17.86
N HIS A 520 -33.98 -8.52 18.32
CA HIS A 520 -34.71 -7.26 18.12
C HIS A 520 -34.68 -6.40 19.40
N TYR A 521 -34.20 -5.17 19.29
CA TYR A 521 -34.29 -4.17 20.36
C TYR A 521 -35.35 -3.13 20.00
N THR A 522 -36.43 -3.01 20.77
CA THR A 522 -37.56 -2.11 20.51
C THR A 522 -37.69 -1.01 21.56
N TYR A 523 -37.72 0.23 21.07
CA TYR A 523 -38.04 1.44 21.82
C TYR A 523 -39.47 1.90 21.51
N ASN A 524 -40.28 2.08 22.56
CA ASN A 524 -41.72 2.36 22.46
C ASN A 524 -42.09 3.85 22.60
N GLY A 525 -41.09 4.74 22.63
CA GLY A 525 -41.32 6.17 22.89
C GLY A 525 -41.32 6.49 24.38
N ASP A 526 -41.25 7.79 24.69
CA ASP A 526 -41.36 8.34 26.06
C ASP A 526 -40.42 7.71 27.11
N GLY A 527 -39.23 7.25 26.70
CA GLY A 527 -38.26 6.61 27.59
C GLY A 527 -38.60 5.16 27.96
N LEU A 528 -39.52 4.50 27.25
CA LEU A 528 -39.95 3.13 27.52
C LEU A 528 -39.39 2.14 26.47
N GLU A 529 -39.00 0.96 26.93
CA GLU A 529 -38.54 -0.17 26.11
C GLU A 529 -39.32 -1.45 26.43
N SER A 530 -39.47 -2.35 25.44
CA SER A 530 -40.16 -3.64 25.61
C SER A 530 -39.24 -4.81 25.25
N ASN A 531 -38.07 -4.81 25.88
CA ASN A 531 -37.00 -5.77 25.63
C ASN A 531 -36.90 -6.78 26.79
N SER A 532 -36.54 -8.03 26.48
CA SER A 532 -36.13 -8.96 27.53
C SER A 532 -34.78 -8.54 28.11
N ALA A 533 -34.48 -8.98 29.34
CA ALA A 533 -33.18 -8.71 29.96
C ALA A 533 -31.99 -9.19 29.09
N ASP A 534 -32.15 -10.32 28.41
CA ASP A 534 -31.11 -10.89 27.53
C ASP A 534 -30.85 -10.01 26.29
N VAL A 535 -31.90 -9.45 25.69
CA VAL A 535 -31.79 -8.51 24.57
C VAL A 535 -31.06 -7.25 25.02
N VAL A 536 -31.49 -6.64 26.13
CA VAL A 536 -30.83 -5.44 26.68
C VAL A 536 -29.35 -5.74 26.97
N GLN A 537 -29.06 -6.88 27.60
CA GLN A 537 -27.70 -7.25 27.97
C GLN A 537 -26.81 -7.44 26.74
N GLY A 538 -27.22 -8.16 25.72
CA GLY A 538 -26.30 -8.37 24.60
C GLY A 538 -26.24 -7.20 23.61
N TYR A 539 -27.24 -6.30 23.56
CA TYR A 539 -27.03 -4.98 22.92
C TYR A 539 -26.02 -4.12 23.71
N ALA A 540 -26.01 -4.20 25.04
CA ALA A 540 -24.95 -3.59 25.85
C ALA A 540 -23.58 -4.25 25.61
N SER A 541 -23.53 -5.57 25.36
CA SER A 541 -22.28 -6.25 24.94
C SER A 541 -21.77 -5.75 23.58
N ILE A 542 -22.66 -5.50 22.62
CA ILE A 542 -22.29 -4.83 21.36
C ILE A 542 -21.75 -3.42 21.65
N GLY A 543 -22.30 -2.73 22.64
CA GLY A 543 -21.75 -1.49 23.18
C GLY A 543 -20.27 -1.57 23.58
N LEU A 544 -19.89 -2.64 24.28
CA LEU A 544 -18.49 -2.87 24.65
C LEU A 544 -17.61 -3.16 23.43
N ASP A 545 -18.14 -3.88 22.44
CA ASP A 545 -17.45 -4.09 21.17
C ASP A 545 -17.28 -2.78 20.39
N ILE A 546 -18.28 -1.90 20.39
CA ILE A 546 -18.19 -0.56 19.78
C ILE A 546 -17.03 0.23 20.39
N ILE A 547 -16.94 0.27 21.72
CA ILE A 547 -15.83 0.93 22.43
C ILE A 547 -14.49 0.31 22.03
N THR A 548 -14.45 -1.03 21.92
CA THR A 548 -13.24 -1.76 21.49
C THR A 548 -12.83 -1.37 20.07
N CYS A 549 -13.78 -1.32 19.13
CA CYS A 549 -13.54 -0.89 17.75
C CYS A 549 -13.02 0.55 17.68
N GLN A 550 -13.65 1.47 18.42
CA GLN A 550 -13.25 2.87 18.44
C GLN A 550 -11.85 3.06 19.06
N ALA A 551 -11.49 2.26 20.07
CA ALA A 551 -10.14 2.24 20.63
C ALA A 551 -9.07 1.71 19.65
N LEU A 552 -9.49 0.96 18.62
CA LEU A 552 -8.66 0.49 17.51
C LEU A 552 -8.69 1.43 16.29
N GLY A 553 -9.29 2.62 16.41
CA GLY A 553 -9.40 3.59 15.31
C GLY A 553 -10.56 3.32 14.33
N VAL A 554 -11.32 2.23 14.51
CA VAL A 554 -12.45 1.89 13.64
C VAL A 554 -13.67 2.73 13.99
N LYS A 555 -14.22 3.44 13.00
CA LYS A 555 -15.45 4.22 13.18
C LYS A 555 -16.66 3.29 13.13
N VAL A 556 -17.56 3.40 14.09
CA VAL A 556 -18.79 2.62 14.12
C VAL A 556 -20.00 3.53 13.93
N ILE A 557 -20.82 3.20 12.93
CA ILE A 557 -21.94 4.02 12.44
C ILE A 557 -23.22 3.19 12.51
N LEU A 558 -24.33 3.81 12.91
CA LEU A 558 -25.64 3.15 12.83
C LEU A 558 -26.22 3.29 11.43
N SER A 559 -26.55 2.18 10.78
CA SER A 559 -27.25 2.18 9.50
C SER A 559 -28.76 2.07 9.73
N ILE A 560 -29.51 3.05 9.23
CA ILE A 560 -30.97 3.11 9.33
C ILE A 560 -31.59 2.79 7.97
N GLY A 561 -32.71 2.08 7.98
CA GLY A 561 -33.40 1.62 6.78
C GLY A 561 -33.31 0.10 6.62
N GLY A 562 -32.66 -0.37 5.56
CA GLY A 562 -32.64 -1.77 5.16
C GLY A 562 -33.40 -2.00 3.86
N ASP A 563 -33.80 -3.25 3.64
CA ASP A 563 -34.39 -3.69 2.38
C ASP A 563 -35.77 -3.09 2.05
N ARG A 564 -36.27 -3.37 0.84
CA ARG A 564 -37.58 -2.91 0.35
C ARG A 564 -38.78 -3.36 1.17
N VAL A 565 -38.65 -4.29 2.12
CA VAL A 565 -39.76 -4.74 2.96
C VAL A 565 -39.68 -4.23 4.40
N SER A 566 -38.61 -3.52 4.73
CA SER A 566 -38.40 -2.95 6.05
C SER A 566 -39.49 -1.89 6.38
N PRO A 567 -40.10 -1.96 7.58
CA PRO A 567 -41.31 -1.21 7.90
C PRO A 567 -40.99 0.18 8.49
N TYR A 568 -40.26 1.00 7.74
CA TYR A 568 -40.06 2.41 8.05
C TYR A 568 -41.02 3.29 7.22
N THR A 569 -41.68 4.26 7.86
CA THR A 569 -42.62 5.20 7.20
C THR A 569 -42.51 6.58 7.82
N PHE A 570 -42.76 7.67 7.08
CA PHE A 570 -42.64 9.02 7.61
C PHE A 570 -43.96 9.75 7.57
N VAL A 571 -44.25 10.54 8.61
CA VAL A 571 -45.30 11.56 8.62
C VAL A 571 -44.68 12.94 8.86
N VAL A 572 -45.44 14.01 8.58
CA VAL A 572 -44.96 15.39 8.73
C VAL A 572 -44.46 15.63 10.15
N GLY A 573 -43.21 16.09 10.28
CA GLY A 573 -42.53 16.37 11.54
C GLY A 573 -41.61 15.26 12.05
N ASP A 574 -41.67 14.04 11.50
CA ASP A 574 -40.81 12.92 11.91
C ASP A 574 -39.32 13.26 11.73
N GLY A 575 -38.93 13.94 10.65
CA GLY A 575 -37.53 14.21 10.35
C GLY A 575 -36.79 14.92 11.47
N ALA A 576 -37.35 16.04 11.96
CA ALA A 576 -36.77 16.78 13.07
C ALA A 576 -36.85 16.02 14.41
N ALA A 577 -37.94 15.27 14.63
CA ALA A 577 -38.14 14.49 15.84
C ALA A 577 -37.12 13.34 15.94
N TYR A 578 -36.95 12.56 14.87
CA TYR A 578 -36.00 11.46 14.82
C TYR A 578 -34.55 11.95 14.80
N ALA A 579 -34.24 13.11 14.22
CA ALA A 579 -32.90 13.69 14.31
C ALA A 579 -32.52 13.98 15.77
N THR A 580 -33.45 14.53 16.56
CA THR A 580 -33.25 14.77 17.99
C THR A 580 -33.16 13.46 18.77
N LEU A 581 -34.09 12.53 18.51
CA LEU A 581 -34.12 11.23 19.17
C LEU A 581 -32.82 10.45 18.95
N PHE A 582 -32.32 10.39 17.71
CA PHE A 582 -31.11 9.63 17.40
C PHE A 582 -29.85 10.34 17.89
N TYR A 583 -29.84 11.68 17.89
CA TYR A 583 -28.80 12.44 18.57
C TYR A 583 -28.70 12.08 20.06
N ASP A 584 -29.84 12.04 20.75
CA ASP A 584 -29.90 11.76 22.20
C ASP A 584 -29.61 10.30 22.57
N MET A 585 -29.93 9.35 21.70
CA MET A 585 -29.81 7.92 21.99
C MET A 585 -28.53 7.26 21.47
N PHE A 586 -27.96 7.76 20.37
CA PHE A 586 -26.83 7.12 19.69
C PHE A 586 -25.59 8.01 19.57
N LEU A 587 -25.75 9.33 19.53
CA LEU A 587 -24.65 10.29 19.37
C LEU A 587 -24.37 11.01 20.70
N ASP A 588 -23.97 12.28 20.63
CA ASP A 588 -23.50 13.09 21.76
C ASP A 588 -24.60 13.54 22.74
N GLY A 589 -25.86 13.40 22.34
CA GLY A 589 -26.99 13.79 23.18
C GLY A 589 -27.19 12.84 24.37
N LYS A 590 -28.20 13.14 25.19
CA LYS A 590 -28.43 12.42 26.45
C LYS A 590 -29.84 11.85 26.50
N SER A 591 -29.92 10.54 26.70
CA SER A 591 -31.17 9.81 26.91
C SER A 591 -31.02 8.86 28.10
N ALA A 592 -32.12 8.65 28.82
CA ALA A 592 -32.20 7.62 29.87
C ALA A 592 -32.16 6.20 29.28
N VAL A 593 -32.55 6.04 28.01
CA VAL A 593 -32.50 4.78 27.27
C VAL A 593 -31.45 4.91 26.17
N ARG A 594 -30.40 4.09 26.24
CA ARG A 594 -29.36 3.96 25.21
C ARG A 594 -29.19 2.48 24.85
N PRO A 595 -29.56 2.05 23.64
CA PRO A 595 -29.59 0.63 23.29
C PRO A 595 -28.23 -0.06 23.47
N PHE A 596 -27.14 0.62 23.12
CA PHE A 596 -25.78 0.08 23.24
C PHE A 596 -25.15 0.33 24.62
N GLY A 597 -25.92 0.74 25.62
CA GLY A 597 -25.42 1.01 26.97
C GLY A 597 -25.03 2.47 27.20
N GLU A 598 -24.89 2.80 28.49
CA GLU A 598 -24.52 4.14 28.94
C GLU A 598 -23.06 4.46 28.55
N GLY A 599 -22.84 5.66 28.00
CA GLY A 599 -21.51 6.13 27.61
C GLY A 599 -21.03 5.70 26.22
N VAL A 600 -21.79 4.85 25.50
CA VAL A 600 -21.47 4.49 24.11
C VAL A 600 -21.98 5.55 23.15
N VAL A 601 -21.07 6.19 22.42
CA VAL A 601 -21.37 7.23 21.41
C VAL A 601 -20.87 6.74 20.06
N LEU A 602 -21.77 6.65 19.08
CA LEU A 602 -21.42 6.25 17.71
C LEU A 602 -20.75 7.39 16.95
N ASN A 603 -19.99 7.04 15.91
CA ASN A 603 -19.29 8.01 15.08
C ASN A 603 -20.19 8.67 14.03
N GLY A 604 -21.42 8.17 13.84
CA GLY A 604 -22.31 8.71 12.83
C GLY A 604 -23.57 7.89 12.60
N ILE A 605 -24.35 8.35 11.62
CA ILE A 605 -25.56 7.69 11.12
C ILE A 605 -25.49 7.61 9.60
N GLU A 606 -25.81 6.44 9.06
CA GLU A 606 -25.91 6.18 7.63
C GLU A 606 -27.35 5.85 7.25
N MET A 607 -27.77 6.30 6.06
CA MET A 607 -29.08 6.01 5.49
C MET A 607 -28.97 4.99 4.35
N ASP A 608 -29.40 3.76 4.63
CA ASP A 608 -29.55 2.72 3.62
C ASP A 608 -31.02 2.50 3.32
N VAL A 609 -31.58 3.35 2.46
CA VAL A 609 -33.01 3.39 2.17
C VAL A 609 -33.27 2.83 0.78
N GLU A 610 -33.88 1.65 0.73
CA GLU A 610 -34.19 0.98 -0.54
C GLU A 610 -35.65 1.17 -1.01
N LYS A 611 -36.45 1.94 -0.27
CA LYS A 611 -37.87 2.19 -0.57
C LYS A 611 -38.32 3.60 -0.21
N ASN A 612 -39.03 4.24 -1.13
CA ASN A 612 -39.71 5.53 -0.95
C ASN A 612 -41.17 5.45 -1.44
N ASP A 613 -42.08 4.94 -0.60
CA ASP A 613 -43.49 4.69 -0.96
C ASP A 613 -44.33 5.97 -1.12
N ASP A 614 -43.96 7.04 -0.42
CA ASP A 614 -44.61 8.36 -0.52
C ASP A 614 -43.56 9.47 -0.58
N PRO A 615 -43.01 9.75 -1.78
CA PRO A 615 -42.00 10.78 -1.95
C PRO A 615 -42.45 12.19 -1.54
N THR A 616 -43.76 12.44 -1.46
CA THR A 616 -44.28 13.77 -1.10
C THR A 616 -44.13 14.09 0.38
N VAL A 617 -44.09 13.06 1.22
CA VAL A 617 -43.89 13.18 2.68
C VAL A 617 -42.47 12.74 3.05
N TRP A 618 -42.03 11.61 2.52
CA TRP A 618 -40.78 10.98 2.90
C TRP A 618 -39.55 11.84 2.56
N THR A 619 -39.49 12.37 1.33
CA THR A 619 -38.32 13.14 0.87
C THR A 619 -38.10 14.42 1.69
N PRO A 620 -39.12 15.29 1.91
CA PRO A 620 -38.95 16.46 2.79
C PRO A 620 -38.53 16.11 4.22
N GLU A 621 -39.07 15.05 4.79
CA GLU A 621 -38.74 14.65 6.16
C GLU A 621 -37.31 14.10 6.28
N MET A 622 -36.80 13.40 5.26
CA MET A 622 -35.41 12.96 5.26
C MET A 622 -34.41 14.10 5.10
N ILE A 623 -34.73 15.07 4.24
CA ILE A 623 -33.94 16.30 4.13
C ILE A 623 -33.91 17.01 5.49
N SER A 624 -35.09 17.12 6.15
CA SER A 624 -35.23 17.69 7.49
C SER A 624 -34.40 16.91 8.52
N PHE A 625 -34.44 15.58 8.49
CA PHE A 625 -33.66 14.73 9.39
C PHE A 625 -32.16 15.01 9.24
N LEU A 626 -31.61 14.95 8.02
CA LEU A 626 -30.17 15.13 7.77
C LEU A 626 -29.69 16.52 8.22
N GLN A 627 -30.44 17.56 7.87
CA GLN A 627 -30.08 18.95 8.21
C GLN A 627 -30.14 19.19 9.72
N ASN A 628 -31.16 18.66 10.41
CA ASN A 628 -31.27 18.80 11.87
C ASN A 628 -30.22 17.95 12.59
N LEU A 629 -29.95 16.73 12.13
CA LEU A 629 -28.92 15.87 12.72
C LEU A 629 -27.54 16.51 12.61
N LYS A 630 -27.17 17.03 11.43
CA LYS A 630 -25.87 17.71 11.24
C LYS A 630 -25.76 19.00 12.03
N LYS A 631 -26.89 19.68 12.30
CA LYS A 631 -26.93 20.85 13.19
C LYS A 631 -26.72 20.46 14.66
N LEU A 632 -27.29 19.33 15.09
CA LEU A 632 -27.18 18.83 16.47
C LEU A 632 -25.81 18.21 16.76
N SER A 633 -25.25 17.44 15.82
CA SER A 633 -23.91 16.88 15.92
C SER A 633 -23.09 17.16 14.65
N PRO A 634 -22.43 18.33 14.57
CA PRO A 634 -21.64 18.73 13.41
C PRO A 634 -20.47 17.80 13.09
N ASN A 635 -19.95 17.12 14.11
CA ASN A 635 -18.78 16.25 14.01
C ASN A 635 -19.14 14.79 13.70
N SER A 636 -20.40 14.41 13.83
CA SER A 636 -20.86 13.06 13.45
C SER A 636 -20.83 12.89 11.94
N LEU A 637 -20.45 11.69 11.51
CA LEU A 637 -20.53 11.28 10.12
C LEU A 637 -21.99 11.05 9.71
N VAL A 638 -22.32 11.48 8.51
CA VAL A 638 -23.61 11.31 7.88
C VAL A 638 -23.37 10.76 6.48
N ALA A 639 -23.91 9.59 6.20
CA ALA A 639 -23.75 8.93 4.91
C ALA A 639 -25.10 8.52 4.31
N VAL A 640 -25.15 8.42 2.99
CA VAL A 640 -26.33 7.97 2.24
C VAL A 640 -25.91 6.88 1.26
N VAL A 641 -26.73 5.84 1.15
CA VAL A 641 -26.41 4.62 0.40
C VAL A 641 -27.38 4.45 -0.78
N PRO A 642 -27.15 5.13 -1.92
CA PRO A 642 -27.94 4.91 -3.13
C PRO A 642 -27.59 3.58 -3.81
N GLN A 643 -28.49 3.08 -4.66
CA GLN A 643 -28.12 2.04 -5.62
C GLN A 643 -27.47 2.65 -6.86
N CYS A 644 -26.63 1.90 -7.59
CA CYS A 644 -25.96 2.46 -8.76
C CYS A 644 -26.91 2.87 -9.89
N TYR A 645 -28.14 2.33 -9.90
CA TYR A 645 -29.11 2.54 -10.96
C TYR A 645 -29.67 3.96 -10.92
N LEU A 646 -29.57 4.65 -12.05
CA LEU A 646 -30.14 5.98 -12.23
C LEU A 646 -31.36 5.83 -13.14
N GLY A 647 -32.55 6.12 -12.60
CA GLY A 647 -33.80 6.06 -13.35
C GLY A 647 -33.85 7.09 -14.49
N SER A 648 -35.00 7.21 -15.15
CA SER A 648 -35.18 8.16 -16.29
C SER A 648 -34.89 9.63 -15.93
N ALA A 649 -34.98 9.99 -14.64
CA ALA A 649 -34.65 11.30 -14.12
C ALA A 649 -33.14 11.53 -13.88
N GLY A 650 -32.27 10.55 -14.15
CA GLY A 650 -30.82 10.66 -13.98
C GLY A 650 -30.35 10.68 -12.53
N LYS A 651 -31.15 10.17 -11.59
CA LYS A 651 -30.90 10.11 -10.14
C LYS A 651 -31.37 8.78 -9.57
N ASP A 652 -30.89 8.42 -8.39
CA ASP A 652 -31.44 7.30 -7.61
C ASP A 652 -32.91 7.57 -7.24
N GLU A 653 -33.75 6.54 -7.33
CA GLU A 653 -35.20 6.66 -7.18
C GLU A 653 -35.65 6.95 -5.74
N ASN A 654 -34.89 6.49 -4.75
CA ASN A 654 -35.25 6.59 -3.34
C ASN A 654 -34.64 7.83 -2.70
N VAL A 655 -33.33 8.03 -2.87
CA VAL A 655 -32.54 9.04 -2.15
C VAL A 655 -31.99 10.14 -3.05
N GLY A 656 -32.18 10.09 -4.37
CA GLY A 656 -31.62 11.06 -5.31
C GLY A 656 -31.99 12.52 -5.00
N ASP A 657 -33.26 12.78 -4.64
CA ASP A 657 -33.70 14.13 -4.25
C ASP A 657 -33.17 14.56 -2.89
N VAL A 658 -32.99 13.60 -1.97
CA VAL A 658 -32.41 13.85 -0.65
C VAL A 658 -30.93 14.25 -0.80
N ILE A 659 -30.18 13.51 -1.61
CA ILE A 659 -28.77 13.79 -1.93
C ILE A 659 -28.64 15.21 -2.51
N ALA A 660 -29.48 15.56 -3.49
CA ALA A 660 -29.42 16.86 -4.13
C ALA A 660 -29.73 18.03 -3.18
N ALA A 661 -30.74 17.86 -2.30
CA ALA A 661 -31.19 18.92 -1.40
C ALA A 661 -30.39 19.03 -0.09
N ALA A 662 -29.73 17.95 0.34
CA ALA A 662 -28.99 17.87 1.60
C ALA A 662 -27.49 17.59 1.41
N ALA A 663 -26.93 17.80 0.22
CA ALA A 663 -25.53 17.49 -0.11
C ALA A 663 -24.51 18.05 0.90
N SER A 664 -24.72 19.26 1.43
CA SER A 664 -23.83 19.88 2.43
C SER A 664 -23.88 19.23 3.82
N SER A 665 -24.88 18.38 4.07
CA SER A 665 -25.05 17.62 5.31
C SER A 665 -24.55 16.19 5.20
N ILE A 666 -24.08 15.75 4.02
CA ILE A 666 -23.64 14.38 3.74
C ILE A 666 -22.11 14.37 3.62
N ASP A 667 -21.46 13.52 4.41
CA ASP A 667 -19.99 13.40 4.45
C ASP A 667 -19.44 12.49 3.36
N TYR A 668 -20.20 11.47 2.94
CA TYR A 668 -19.85 10.57 1.83
C TYR A 668 -21.07 9.76 1.35
N LEU A 669 -20.97 9.19 0.14
CA LEU A 669 -21.93 8.22 -0.39
C LEU A 669 -21.32 6.83 -0.48
N ILE A 670 -22.10 5.79 -0.18
CA ILE A 670 -21.77 4.39 -0.53
C ILE A 670 -22.69 3.96 -1.66
N ILE A 671 -22.17 3.83 -2.88
CA ILE A 671 -22.99 3.46 -4.04
C ILE A 671 -23.00 1.94 -4.18
N GLN A 672 -24.17 1.32 -4.11
CA GLN A 672 -24.29 -0.13 -4.23
C GLN A 672 -24.13 -0.58 -5.70
N TYR A 673 -22.98 -1.16 -6.03
CA TYR A 673 -22.62 -1.70 -7.34
C TYR A 673 -22.85 -3.22 -7.42
N TYR A 674 -23.97 -3.67 -6.87
CA TYR A 674 -24.44 -5.04 -6.93
C TYR A 674 -25.97 -5.06 -7.07
N ASN A 675 -26.52 -6.22 -7.42
CA ASN A 675 -27.93 -6.43 -7.77
C ASN A 675 -28.48 -5.58 -8.94
N ASN A 676 -27.64 -4.81 -9.64
CA ASN A 676 -28.04 -3.93 -10.73
C ASN A 676 -27.10 -4.07 -11.94
N PRO A 677 -27.37 -5.00 -12.88
CA PRO A 677 -26.49 -5.26 -14.01
C PRO A 677 -26.33 -4.07 -14.97
N VAL A 678 -27.23 -3.09 -14.96
CA VAL A 678 -27.14 -1.95 -15.90
C VAL A 678 -25.99 -1.00 -15.53
N CYS A 679 -25.55 -1.02 -14.28
CA CYS A 679 -24.58 -0.08 -13.74
C CYS A 679 -23.47 -0.72 -12.92
N SER A 680 -23.47 -2.04 -12.73
CA SER A 680 -22.46 -2.78 -11.97
C SER A 680 -21.40 -3.35 -12.91
N TYR A 681 -20.13 -3.29 -12.53
CA TYR A 681 -19.05 -3.86 -13.36
C TYR A 681 -19.29 -5.35 -13.67
N PRO A 682 -19.04 -5.81 -14.92
CA PRO A 682 -18.41 -5.09 -16.05
C PRO A 682 -19.36 -4.20 -16.88
N PHE A 683 -20.62 -4.11 -16.49
CA PHE A 683 -21.69 -3.54 -17.31
C PHE A 683 -22.08 -2.13 -16.86
N GLY A 684 -21.76 -1.14 -17.70
CA GLY A 684 -22.23 0.22 -17.50
C GLY A 684 -21.78 0.87 -16.20
N PHE A 685 -20.65 0.42 -15.62
CA PHE A 685 -20.06 0.97 -14.39
C PHE A 685 -20.00 2.50 -14.44
N ASN A 686 -20.90 3.15 -13.71
CA ASN A 686 -21.26 4.56 -13.92
C ASN A 686 -20.67 5.51 -12.86
N PHE A 687 -19.49 5.17 -12.30
CA PHE A 687 -18.83 5.98 -11.27
C PHE A 687 -18.64 7.44 -11.70
N VAL A 688 -18.27 7.67 -12.96
CA VAL A 688 -18.12 9.02 -13.53
C VAL A 688 -19.41 9.83 -13.47
N THR A 689 -20.58 9.19 -13.66
CA THR A 689 -21.87 9.87 -13.56
C THR A 689 -22.14 10.29 -12.12
N TRP A 690 -21.89 9.39 -11.15
CA TRP A 690 -22.07 9.70 -9.73
C TRP A 690 -21.21 10.86 -9.23
N LYS A 691 -20.00 11.02 -9.76
CA LYS A 691 -19.14 12.19 -9.49
C LYS A 691 -19.76 13.53 -9.85
N THR A 692 -20.71 13.53 -10.79
CA THR A 692 -21.43 14.74 -11.21
C THR A 692 -22.67 15.00 -10.34
N LEU A 693 -23.20 13.96 -9.70
CA LEU A 693 -24.39 14.03 -8.84
C LEU A 693 -24.03 14.41 -7.39
N PHE A 694 -22.81 14.09 -6.95
CA PHE A 694 -22.31 14.44 -5.62
C PHE A 694 -20.85 14.83 -5.70
N THR A 695 -20.48 15.94 -5.05
CA THR A 695 -19.12 16.51 -5.11
C THR A 695 -18.20 16.00 -4.01
N GLY A 696 -18.73 15.26 -3.04
CA GLY A 696 -18.00 14.70 -1.92
C GLY A 696 -17.40 13.32 -2.20
N PRO A 697 -16.90 12.64 -1.15
CA PRO A 697 -16.31 11.31 -1.26
C PRO A 697 -17.32 10.23 -1.68
N LEU A 698 -16.91 9.36 -2.60
CA LEU A 698 -17.67 8.24 -3.14
C LEU A 698 -17.00 6.92 -2.79
N VAL A 699 -17.75 6.04 -2.13
CA VAL A 699 -17.36 4.68 -1.77
C VAL A 699 -18.07 3.71 -2.71
N ILE A 700 -17.34 2.74 -3.26
CA ILE A 700 -17.88 1.69 -4.12
C ILE A 700 -18.36 0.54 -3.23
N GLY A 701 -19.67 0.33 -3.12
CA GLY A 701 -20.28 -0.78 -2.38
C GLY A 701 -20.33 -2.06 -3.21
N LEU A 702 -19.81 -3.15 -2.67
CA LEU A 702 -19.66 -4.45 -3.32
C LEU A 702 -20.32 -5.56 -2.48
N ALA A 703 -20.67 -6.66 -3.15
CA ALA A 703 -21.04 -7.89 -2.46
C ALA A 703 -19.81 -8.48 -1.75
N GLY A 704 -20.00 -9.03 -0.55
CA GLY A 704 -18.92 -9.64 0.23
C GLY A 704 -18.47 -11.00 -0.30
N ASP A 705 -19.39 -11.74 -0.91
CA ASP A 705 -19.12 -12.93 -1.70
C ASP A 705 -20.17 -13.07 -2.82
N TRP A 706 -20.07 -14.15 -3.61
CA TRP A 706 -20.99 -14.43 -4.69
C TRP A 706 -22.41 -14.83 -4.23
N THR A 707 -22.61 -15.25 -2.97
CA THR A 707 -23.92 -15.64 -2.40
C THR A 707 -24.68 -14.47 -1.79
N SER A 708 -23.97 -13.37 -1.49
CA SER A 708 -24.50 -12.20 -0.79
C SER A 708 -25.31 -11.25 -1.67
N ALA A 709 -25.25 -11.42 -3.00
CA ALA A 709 -25.98 -10.60 -3.96
C ALA A 709 -26.67 -11.50 -5.01
N ILE A 710 -27.99 -11.64 -4.89
CA ILE A 710 -28.83 -12.56 -5.67
C ILE A 710 -28.69 -12.33 -7.18
N SER A 711 -28.59 -11.07 -7.60
CA SER A 711 -28.54 -10.75 -9.03
C SER A 711 -27.13 -10.53 -9.56
N GLY A 712 -26.07 -10.69 -8.74
CA GLY A 712 -24.67 -10.52 -9.14
C GLY A 712 -24.06 -9.16 -8.74
N GLY A 713 -22.74 -9.01 -8.94
CA GLY A 713 -21.98 -7.79 -8.59
C GLY A 713 -20.76 -8.02 -7.69
N PHE A 714 -20.50 -9.26 -7.30
CA PHE A 714 -19.22 -9.64 -6.69
C PHE A 714 -18.08 -9.49 -7.70
N LEU A 715 -16.97 -8.91 -7.29
CA LEU A 715 -15.79 -8.74 -8.13
C LEU A 715 -14.69 -9.70 -7.67
N ASP A 716 -14.31 -10.65 -8.53
CA ASP A 716 -13.11 -11.45 -8.28
C ASP A 716 -11.85 -10.58 -8.26
N ALA A 717 -10.70 -11.14 -7.86
CA ALA A 717 -9.44 -10.42 -7.72
C ALA A 717 -9.03 -9.63 -8.99
N SER A 718 -9.31 -10.14 -10.19
CA SER A 718 -8.95 -9.49 -11.45
C SER A 718 -9.90 -8.35 -11.78
N ALA A 719 -11.20 -8.59 -11.64
CA ALA A 719 -12.24 -7.57 -11.83
C ALA A 719 -12.10 -6.43 -10.82
N LEU A 720 -11.82 -6.76 -9.55
CA LEU A 720 -11.57 -5.80 -8.49
C LEU A 720 -10.35 -4.92 -8.79
N GLN A 721 -9.24 -5.53 -9.22
CA GLN A 721 -8.04 -4.78 -9.61
C GLN A 721 -8.34 -3.83 -10.78
N THR A 722 -9.13 -4.28 -11.75
CA THR A 722 -9.54 -3.45 -12.89
C THR A 722 -10.38 -2.26 -12.44
N VAL A 723 -11.38 -2.48 -11.59
CA VAL A 723 -12.22 -1.40 -11.03
C VAL A 723 -11.37 -0.42 -10.23
N TYR A 724 -10.48 -0.93 -9.37
CA TYR A 724 -9.56 -0.09 -8.60
C TYR A 724 -8.65 0.74 -9.51
N ASP A 725 -8.06 0.15 -10.54
CA ASP A 725 -7.18 0.87 -11.47
C ASP A 725 -7.90 1.99 -12.22
N LEU A 726 -9.21 1.85 -12.48
CA LEU A 726 -10.04 2.89 -13.09
C LEU A 726 -10.29 4.08 -12.17
N VAL A 727 -10.38 3.88 -10.85
CA VAL A 727 -10.84 4.91 -9.89
C VAL A 727 -9.75 5.39 -8.92
N LYS A 728 -8.64 4.66 -8.79
CA LYS A 728 -7.61 4.93 -7.76
C LYS A 728 -6.95 6.29 -7.89
N SER A 729 -6.98 6.93 -9.05
CA SER A 729 -6.43 8.27 -9.27
C SER A 729 -7.48 9.38 -9.12
N ASP A 730 -8.72 9.03 -8.83
CA ASP A 730 -9.83 9.97 -8.71
C ASP A 730 -9.90 10.56 -7.30
N ASP A 731 -9.94 11.89 -7.20
CA ASP A 731 -9.97 12.59 -5.90
C ASP A 731 -11.25 12.34 -5.11
N GLN A 732 -12.35 11.95 -5.77
CA GLN A 732 -13.60 11.60 -5.10
C GLN A 732 -13.62 10.14 -4.64
N PHE A 733 -12.75 9.26 -5.15
CA PHE A 733 -12.73 7.87 -4.71
C PHE A 733 -12.27 7.77 -3.25
N ALA A 734 -13.16 7.25 -2.41
CA ALA A 734 -12.99 7.20 -0.97
C ALA A 734 -12.74 5.78 -0.42
N GLY A 735 -12.85 4.76 -1.27
CA GLY A 735 -12.61 3.36 -0.93
C GLY A 735 -13.74 2.41 -1.31
N PHE A 736 -13.77 1.23 -0.68
CA PHE A 736 -14.73 0.17 -0.95
C PHE A 736 -15.59 -0.13 0.28
N SER A 737 -16.84 -0.54 0.08
CA SER A 737 -17.71 -1.09 1.12
C SER A 737 -18.09 -2.53 0.77
N VAL A 738 -18.30 -3.38 1.78
CA VAL A 738 -18.77 -4.77 1.58
C VAL A 738 -20.03 -5.08 2.36
N TYR A 739 -21.02 -5.66 1.66
CA TYR A 739 -22.20 -6.28 2.24
C TYR A 739 -22.04 -7.82 2.22
N ASP A 740 -21.71 -8.48 3.33
CA ASP A 740 -21.40 -7.94 4.66
C ASP A 740 -20.10 -8.56 5.21
N VAL A 741 -19.70 -8.22 6.44
CA VAL A 741 -18.44 -8.74 7.03
C VAL A 741 -18.44 -10.26 7.23
N SER A 742 -19.61 -10.89 7.37
CA SER A 742 -19.72 -12.35 7.54
C SER A 742 -19.43 -13.11 6.25
N SER A 743 -19.79 -12.55 5.09
CA SER A 743 -19.53 -13.17 3.78
C SER A 743 -18.15 -12.83 3.23
N SER A 744 -17.72 -11.59 3.43
CA SER A 744 -16.42 -11.10 2.96
C SER A 744 -15.23 -11.47 3.85
N ASN A 745 -15.47 -11.81 5.12
CA ASN A 745 -14.45 -12.27 6.05
C ASN A 745 -15.01 -13.26 7.10
N PRO A 746 -15.48 -14.42 6.65
CA PRO A 746 -16.07 -15.45 7.51
C PRO A 746 -15.05 -16.00 8.52
N PRO A 747 -15.51 -16.46 9.69
CA PRO A 747 -14.64 -17.08 10.67
C PRO A 747 -14.06 -18.40 10.17
N ALA A 748 -12.79 -18.67 10.52
CA ALA A 748 -12.16 -19.96 10.29
C ALA A 748 -12.91 -21.07 11.04
N PHE A 749 -13.64 -21.92 10.32
CA PHE A 749 -14.22 -23.15 10.86
C PHE A 749 -13.29 -24.33 10.62
N ALA A 750 -13.06 -25.14 11.67
CA ALA A 750 -12.39 -26.43 11.55
C ALA A 750 -13.37 -27.46 10.94
N TRP A 751 -13.48 -27.51 9.60
CA TRP A 751 -14.21 -28.58 8.93
C TRP A 751 -13.33 -29.82 8.82
N SER A 752 -13.73 -30.89 9.53
CA SER A 752 -13.11 -32.22 9.42
C SER A 752 -13.87 -33.18 8.50
N PHE A 753 -14.62 -32.68 7.52
CA PHE A 753 -15.24 -33.50 6.48
C PHE A 753 -15.18 -32.75 5.15
N VAL A 754 -14.19 -33.10 4.34
CA VAL A 754 -14.10 -32.70 2.93
C VAL A 754 -15.06 -33.59 2.16
N ASP A 755 -16.24 -33.07 1.84
CA ASP A 755 -16.99 -33.55 0.67
C ASP A 755 -16.79 -32.50 -0.43
N TYR A 756 -16.33 -32.93 -1.60
CA TYR A 756 -15.80 -32.09 -2.69
C TYR A 756 -16.92 -31.34 -3.47
N ALA A 757 -17.88 -30.74 -2.77
CA ALA A 757 -18.97 -29.95 -3.34
C ALA A 757 -18.97 -28.47 -2.90
N ASP A 758 -18.25 -28.12 -1.82
CA ASP A 758 -18.26 -26.81 -1.17
C ASP A 758 -16.84 -26.19 -1.05
N PRO A 759 -16.60 -24.97 -1.54
CA PRO A 759 -15.30 -24.30 -1.50
C PRO A 759 -14.98 -23.67 -0.13
N PRO A 760 -13.70 -23.35 0.18
CA PRO A 760 -13.33 -22.59 1.37
C PRO A 760 -13.91 -21.17 1.32
N LEU A 761 -14.34 -20.67 2.48
CA LEU A 761 -14.96 -19.37 2.64
C LEU A 761 -13.98 -18.20 2.33
N SER A 762 -14.48 -17.06 1.82
CA SER A 762 -13.66 -16.01 1.19
C SER A 762 -12.89 -15.11 2.18
N GLU A 763 -11.60 -14.84 1.97
CA GLU A 763 -10.87 -13.75 2.66
C GLU A 763 -10.94 -12.44 1.86
N TYR A 764 -12.14 -12.10 1.36
CA TYR A 764 -12.30 -11.01 0.39
C TYR A 764 -11.96 -9.63 0.98
N SER A 765 -12.23 -9.40 2.26
CA SER A 765 -11.87 -8.15 2.93
C SER A 765 -10.35 -7.94 3.02
N GLN A 766 -9.58 -9.02 3.19
CA GLN A 766 -8.11 -8.97 3.12
C GLN A 766 -7.65 -8.60 1.70
N THR A 767 -8.35 -9.11 0.67
CA THR A 767 -8.06 -8.80 -0.74
C THR A 767 -8.35 -7.33 -1.04
N LEU A 768 -9.51 -6.81 -0.60
CA LEU A 768 -9.85 -5.40 -0.71
C LEU A 768 -8.83 -4.51 0.00
N ARG A 769 -8.44 -4.85 1.23
CA ARG A 769 -7.39 -4.14 1.97
C ARG A 769 -6.07 -4.13 1.22
N ASN A 770 -5.65 -5.26 0.65
CA ASN A 770 -4.42 -5.36 -0.13
C ASN A 770 -4.45 -4.47 -1.39
N VAL A 771 -5.59 -4.43 -2.08
CA VAL A 771 -5.79 -3.55 -3.25
C VAL A 771 -5.69 -2.08 -2.84
N LEU A 772 -6.37 -1.69 -1.76
CA LEU A 772 -6.32 -0.32 -1.23
C LEU A 772 -4.91 0.08 -0.76
N ASP A 773 -4.14 -0.88 -0.22
CA ASP A 773 -2.74 -0.71 0.21
C ASP A 773 -1.74 -0.68 -0.97
N GLY A 774 -2.20 -0.84 -2.20
CA GLY A 774 -1.32 -0.88 -3.38
C GLY A 774 -0.49 -2.17 -3.50
N LYS A 775 -0.79 -3.20 -2.69
CA LYS A 775 -0.17 -4.54 -2.78
C LYS A 775 -0.71 -5.35 -3.97
N GLY A 776 -1.72 -4.81 -4.67
CA GLY A 776 -2.48 -5.48 -5.71
C GLY A 776 -3.44 -6.51 -5.14
N SER A 777 -4.33 -7.05 -5.97
CA SER A 777 -5.27 -8.09 -5.54
C SER A 777 -4.61 -9.44 -5.22
N GLY A 778 -3.31 -9.57 -5.49
CA GLY A 778 -2.53 -10.78 -5.28
C GLY A 778 -2.89 -11.86 -6.30
N GLY A 779 -1.91 -12.64 -6.76
CA GLY A 779 -2.12 -13.85 -7.55
C GLY A 779 -2.75 -14.98 -6.74
N VAL A 780 -3.81 -14.69 -5.98
CA VAL A 780 -4.61 -15.68 -5.28
C VAL A 780 -5.27 -16.52 -6.36
N SER A 781 -4.77 -17.74 -6.53
CA SER A 781 -5.35 -18.74 -7.43
C SER A 781 -6.85 -18.82 -7.18
N LEU A 782 -7.64 -18.92 -8.26
CA LEU A 782 -9.09 -19.15 -8.23
C LEU A 782 -9.53 -20.28 -7.27
N ALA A 783 -8.60 -21.14 -6.85
CA ALA A 783 -8.82 -22.20 -5.87
C ALA A 783 -9.03 -21.74 -4.41
N SER A 784 -8.68 -20.49 -4.05
CA SER A 784 -8.77 -19.96 -2.67
C SER A 784 -9.83 -18.86 -2.46
N LEU A 785 -10.66 -18.56 -3.47
CA LEU A 785 -11.68 -17.49 -3.43
C LEU A 785 -13.12 -17.99 -3.65
N GLY A 786 -13.41 -19.27 -3.38
CA GLY A 786 -14.64 -19.92 -3.84
C GLY A 786 -14.34 -20.98 -4.91
N PRO A 787 -15.33 -21.74 -5.42
CA PRO A 787 -15.04 -22.83 -6.35
C PRO A 787 -14.67 -22.23 -7.71
N ALA A 788 -13.82 -22.95 -8.44
CA ALA A 788 -13.44 -22.56 -9.79
C ALA A 788 -14.67 -22.27 -10.66
N PRO A 789 -14.65 -21.21 -11.50
CA PRO A 789 -15.67 -21.03 -12.51
C PRO A 789 -15.72 -22.30 -13.36
N LEU A 790 -16.93 -22.84 -13.55
CA LEU A 790 -17.14 -23.99 -14.42
C LEU A 790 -16.51 -23.68 -15.79
N GLU A 791 -15.76 -24.66 -16.25
CA GLU A 791 -14.83 -24.62 -17.37
C GLU A 791 -15.35 -23.84 -18.60
N ASN A 792 -14.49 -22.95 -19.11
CA ASN A 792 -14.25 -22.76 -20.54
C ASN A 792 -15.42 -22.29 -21.43
N THR A 793 -16.35 -21.47 -20.93
CA THR A 793 -17.34 -20.82 -21.79
C THR A 793 -16.97 -19.35 -22.06
N ALA A 794 -17.03 -18.93 -23.32
CA ALA A 794 -16.79 -17.53 -23.75
C ALA A 794 -17.73 -16.52 -23.05
N THR A 795 -18.83 -17.00 -22.47
CA THR A 795 -19.79 -16.25 -21.64
C THR A 795 -19.23 -15.86 -20.27
N ALA A 796 -18.42 -16.70 -19.62
CA ALA A 796 -17.79 -16.38 -18.32
C ALA A 796 -16.77 -15.22 -18.42
N TYR A 797 -16.03 -15.16 -19.54
CA TYR A 797 -15.11 -14.05 -19.84
C TYR A 797 -15.81 -12.73 -20.14
N ARG A 798 -17.06 -12.77 -20.64
CA ARG A 798 -17.82 -11.57 -21.03
C ARG A 798 -18.68 -11.00 -19.90
N CYS A 799 -19.21 -11.88 -19.04
CA CYS A 799 -20.19 -11.49 -18.03
C CYS A 799 -19.67 -11.51 -16.60
N GLY A 800 -18.54 -12.17 -16.32
CA GLY A 800 -18.08 -12.46 -14.96
C GLY A 800 -18.79 -13.71 -14.38
N GLY A 801 -18.07 -14.51 -13.60
CA GLY A 801 -18.53 -15.84 -13.14
C GLY A 801 -19.88 -15.81 -12.39
N THR A 802 -20.09 -14.81 -11.53
CA THR A 802 -21.33 -14.67 -10.75
C THR A 802 -22.57 -14.34 -11.58
N TRP A 803 -22.40 -13.60 -12.68
CA TRP A 803 -23.51 -13.20 -13.54
C TRP A 803 -23.97 -14.34 -14.46
N VAL A 804 -23.06 -15.27 -14.80
CA VAL A 804 -23.38 -16.49 -15.53
C VAL A 804 -24.30 -17.40 -14.71
N ASP A 805 -23.98 -17.59 -13.43
CA ASP A 805 -24.77 -18.44 -12.55
C ASP A 805 -26.15 -17.81 -12.28
N ALA A 806 -26.22 -16.51 -11.93
CA ALA A 806 -27.50 -15.81 -11.73
C ALA A 806 -28.45 -15.90 -12.94
N ASN A 807 -27.92 -15.86 -14.17
CA ASN A 807 -28.71 -16.03 -15.40
C ASN A 807 -29.29 -17.45 -15.55
N SER A 808 -28.61 -18.48 -15.02
CA SER A 808 -29.08 -19.86 -15.01
C SER A 808 -30.11 -20.14 -13.91
N THR A 809 -29.94 -19.54 -12.73
CA THR A 809 -30.83 -19.65 -11.55
C THR A 809 -32.17 -18.96 -11.77
N CYS A 810 -32.20 -17.89 -12.57
CA CYS A 810 -33.42 -17.10 -12.82
C CYS A 810 -34.40 -17.71 -13.85
N SER A 811 -34.13 -18.91 -14.38
CA SER A 811 -35.01 -19.65 -15.31
C SER A 811 -35.59 -18.78 -16.43
N ASN A 812 -34.79 -18.54 -17.48
CA ASN A 812 -35.27 -17.94 -18.74
C ASN A 812 -36.30 -18.86 -19.43
N ALA A 813 -37.57 -18.79 -19.04
CA ALA A 813 -38.68 -19.21 -19.88
C ALA A 813 -39.12 -18.00 -20.72
N VAL A 814 -38.83 -18.04 -22.03
CA VAL A 814 -39.40 -17.08 -22.97
C VAL A 814 -40.90 -17.39 -23.09
N CYS A 815 -41.78 -16.58 -22.48
CA CYS A 815 -43.24 -16.69 -22.68
C CYS A 815 -43.54 -16.19 -24.11
N SER A 816 -43.68 -17.11 -25.08
CA SER A 816 -43.90 -16.78 -26.50
C SER A 816 -45.37 -16.66 -26.91
N ASP A 817 -46.33 -16.87 -26.01
CA ASP A 817 -47.74 -16.89 -26.38
C ASP A 817 -48.66 -16.41 -25.24
N THR A 818 -49.62 -15.55 -25.57
CA THR A 818 -50.49 -14.81 -24.62
C THR A 818 -51.59 -15.67 -23.99
N SER A 819 -51.48 -16.99 -24.06
CA SER A 819 -52.53 -17.93 -23.64
C SER A 819 -52.11 -18.99 -22.60
N SER A 820 -50.87 -18.97 -22.09
CA SER A 820 -50.45 -19.94 -21.05
C SER A 820 -50.64 -19.40 -19.63
N THR A 821 -51.35 -20.15 -18.80
CA THR A 821 -51.70 -19.83 -17.40
C THR A 821 -50.60 -20.15 -16.38
N ASN A 822 -49.35 -20.37 -16.82
CA ASN A 822 -48.23 -20.83 -15.97
C ASN A 822 -46.97 -19.94 -16.00
N CYS A 823 -47.04 -18.65 -16.39
CA CYS A 823 -45.94 -17.72 -16.09
C CYS A 823 -46.12 -17.24 -14.62
N GLY A 824 -45.40 -17.86 -13.67
CA GLY A 824 -45.44 -17.56 -12.22
C GLY A 824 -44.60 -16.32 -11.81
N ALA A 825 -44.73 -15.90 -10.54
CA ALA A 825 -44.41 -14.58 -9.96
C ALA A 825 -42.99 -13.99 -10.08
N ASN A 826 -42.06 -14.57 -10.84
CA ASN A 826 -40.67 -14.10 -10.93
C ASN A 826 -40.43 -13.16 -12.11
N GLN A 827 -41.27 -12.14 -12.28
CA GLN A 827 -41.27 -11.27 -13.46
C GLN A 827 -40.14 -10.21 -13.51
N ASN A 828 -39.22 -10.18 -12.54
CA ASN A 828 -38.32 -9.02 -12.35
C ASN A 828 -36.81 -9.30 -12.39
N CYS A 829 -36.34 -10.53 -12.64
CA CYS A 829 -34.90 -10.77 -12.59
C CYS A 829 -34.12 -10.09 -13.72
N PHE A 830 -34.68 -9.99 -14.94
CA PHE A 830 -34.00 -9.33 -16.06
C PHE A 830 -34.99 -8.74 -17.08
N GLN A 831 -35.36 -7.47 -16.91
CA GLN A 831 -35.95 -6.68 -18.02
C GLN A 831 -34.89 -5.85 -18.79
N ASN A 832 -33.64 -5.77 -18.29
CA ASN A 832 -32.64 -4.82 -18.80
C ASN A 832 -31.26 -5.43 -19.15
N LEU A 833 -31.13 -6.75 -19.29
CA LEU A 833 -29.94 -7.26 -19.99
C LEU A 833 -30.09 -6.92 -21.47
N SER A 834 -29.22 -6.01 -21.93
CA SER A 834 -29.00 -5.71 -23.34
C SER A 834 -28.92 -7.03 -24.14
N PRO A 835 -29.41 -7.08 -25.40
CA PRO A 835 -29.34 -8.28 -26.24
C PRO A 835 -27.91 -8.70 -26.64
N VAL A 836 -26.88 -8.24 -25.93
CA VAL A 836 -25.46 -8.38 -26.24
C VAL A 836 -24.69 -9.09 -25.10
N CYS A 837 -25.31 -10.08 -24.46
CA CYS A 837 -24.53 -11.16 -23.84
C CYS A 837 -23.90 -12.03 -24.94
#